data_AF-A0A9E4B457-F1
#
_entry.id   AF-A0A9E4B457-F1
#
_cell.length_a   1.000
_cell.length_b   1.000
_cell.length_c   1.000
_cell.angle_alpha   90.00
_cell.angle_beta   90.00
_cell.angle_gamma   90.00
#
_symmetry.space_group_name_H-M   'P 1'
#
loop_
_entity.id
_entity.type
_entity.pdbx_description
1 polymer ?
#
loop_
_entity_poly.entity_id
_entity_poly.type
_entity_poly.pdbx_seq_one_letter_code
_entity_poly.pdbx_strand_id
1 'polypeptide(L)'
;MNTQSSNRGLAEETTPRRVAQDSLGRTRAGILATLVLATSGAAVATVVAGRRPDQSGSEMRVSEGSALVTRLTRFIEAEMDDKGLPAMSVALVDSAGLVWAGGFGEARPGEGVGADVETVYRVGSVSKLFTDIAVMQLVERGELHLDAPLTDYLPEFESLPAPGEDPSATGPTLRQLMAHRAGLVREPPAGHYFATDEPSLAETVASLSGLERVYPPGERVKYSNAGIALVGYVLEATQDEPFADYVKRAVLDPLGMDDSSFQPGPRVTANLADALMWGYDGRQFAAPTFELGMSPAGSMYSTVADLALFMSAVLAGGVGESGRILEETTMDSMLSPQFGEGSQFGIGFGLGTLDGDRYAGHGGAIYGFATQLGMLPDQKMGAVAVTTVDVSNAVTDRVVDYALRLLVAEARGEALPDFAVTEPVPARVLDAAAGVFEAGPGGMRLTVRAGLGAGGETDAFVELGQARYRLRARGDTLIADDRHGFGGFFTVSREGITARDGTVFTRVSDWPGPEPADSPARFSPLIGEYGWDHNVLFIYEDRGSLHALIEWIEMAELTEIGPDRFAFPVGGGLYHGEGVEFERDAAGSVVSAVAAGIRFPRRSGAATGETFVIVPRRPVEELRGEALAASPPAEQGELRDPDLVELSEVVPAVQYDIRYAGTNNFMQSRFYSEPRAFLQEPAARATARAADRLAGHGFGILVFDAYRPWFVTKMFYDATPDEQRHFVANPAGGSRHNRGAAIDLTLYDLATGTPLETTGGYDEFSERSYPLYVGGTARQRWRRDLLRSVMEAEGFRVYEYEWWHFDYQDWRQYPIMNHTFEEILAGRR
;
A
#
# COMPACT_ATOMS: atom_id res chain seq x y z
N MET A 1 -60.22 -0.50 7.79
CA MET A 1 -60.92 -1.44 6.88
C MET A 1 -59.86 -2.31 6.25
N ASN A 2 -59.56 -3.43 6.92
CA ASN A 2 -59.81 -4.81 6.46
C ASN A 2 -58.53 -5.40 5.87
N THR A 3 -57.97 -6.53 6.25
CA THR A 3 -58.23 -7.55 7.30
C THR A 3 -57.03 -8.53 7.21
N GLN A 4 -56.58 -9.09 8.34
CA GLN A 4 -56.33 -10.54 8.63
C GLN A 4 -55.94 -11.47 7.45
N SER A 5 -55.08 -12.49 7.51
CA SER A 5 -54.50 -13.38 8.53
C SER A 5 -54.02 -14.62 7.74
N SER A 6 -52.81 -15.15 7.93
CA SER A 6 -52.50 -16.40 8.65
C SER A 6 -52.63 -17.73 7.85
N ASN A 7 -51.73 -18.66 8.22
CA ASN A 7 -51.82 -20.14 8.12
C ASN A 7 -51.65 -20.80 6.72
N ARG A 8 -51.18 -22.04 6.57
CA ARG A 8 -50.40 -23.06 7.33
C ARG A 8 -50.45 -24.32 6.44
N GLY A 9 -49.36 -25.10 6.40
CA GLY A 9 -49.36 -26.55 6.09
C GLY A 9 -49.63 -26.95 4.63
N LEU A 10 -49.25 -28.13 4.14
CA LEU A 10 -48.48 -29.28 4.65
C LEU A 10 -48.50 -30.30 3.48
N ALA A 11 -47.40 -31.04 3.30
CA ALA A 11 -47.37 -32.42 2.75
C ALA A 11 -47.75 -32.58 1.24
N GLU A 12 -47.33 -33.57 0.46
CA GLU A 12 -46.63 -34.85 0.67
C GLU A 12 -46.32 -35.47 -0.72
N GLU A 13 -45.52 -36.55 -0.72
CA GLU A 13 -45.52 -37.67 -1.72
C GLU A 13 -45.13 -37.42 -3.21
N THR A 14 -44.55 -38.35 -3.98
CA THR A 14 -43.94 -39.69 -3.80
C THR A 14 -43.17 -40.07 -5.10
N THR A 15 -42.12 -40.89 -4.90
CA THR A 15 -41.43 -41.91 -5.75
C THR A 15 -42.12 -42.46 -7.02
N PRO A 16 -41.46 -43.15 -8.02
CA PRO A 16 -40.53 -44.29 -7.79
C PRO A 16 -39.46 -44.74 -8.86
N ARG A 17 -38.46 -45.49 -8.35
CA ARG A 17 -37.85 -46.78 -8.81
C ARG A 17 -37.36 -47.03 -10.26
N ARG A 18 -36.14 -47.60 -10.37
CA ARG A 18 -35.82 -49.05 -10.61
C ARG A 18 -34.28 -49.27 -10.60
N VAL A 19 -33.68 -50.14 -9.74
CA VAL A 19 -33.50 -51.64 -9.80
C VAL A 19 -32.40 -52.04 -10.81
N ALA A 20 -31.37 -52.88 -10.56
CA ALA A 20 -30.92 -53.69 -9.41
C ALA A 20 -29.57 -54.43 -9.69
N GLN A 21 -28.93 -54.92 -8.61
CA GLN A 21 -28.19 -56.21 -8.40
C GLN A 21 -26.88 -56.50 -9.20
N ASP A 22 -25.85 -57.25 -8.75
CA ASP A 22 -25.54 -58.14 -7.61
C ASP A 22 -23.99 -58.35 -7.60
N SER A 23 -23.24 -58.30 -6.48
CA SER A 23 -22.76 -59.40 -5.59
C SER A 23 -21.34 -60.00 -5.84
N LEU A 24 -20.62 -60.20 -4.71
CA LEU A 24 -19.59 -61.22 -4.35
C LEU A 24 -18.09 -61.06 -4.71
N GLY A 25 -17.22 -61.08 -3.67
CA GLY A 25 -16.10 -62.06 -3.59
C GLY A 25 -14.64 -61.60 -3.33
N ARG A 26 -14.22 -61.58 -2.05
CA ARG A 26 -12.96 -62.15 -1.45
C ARG A 26 -11.51 -61.84 -1.96
N THR A 27 -10.75 -61.22 -1.03
CA THR A 27 -9.38 -61.52 -0.48
C THR A 27 -8.04 -61.29 -1.24
N ARG A 28 -7.10 -60.67 -0.47
CA ARG A 28 -5.60 -60.74 -0.42
C ARG A 28 -4.73 -59.83 -1.32
N ALA A 29 -4.05 -58.90 -0.63
CA ALA A 29 -2.63 -58.49 -0.66
C ALA A 29 -1.87 -58.38 -2.00
N GLY A 30 -1.32 -57.18 -2.25
CA GLY A 30 -0.24 -56.94 -3.21
C GLY A 30 0.10 -55.45 -3.31
N ILE A 31 1.33 -55.10 -2.95
CA ILE A 31 1.93 -53.76 -3.13
C ILE A 31 2.10 -53.50 -4.62
N LEU A 32 1.61 -52.36 -5.13
CA LEU A 32 2.23 -51.64 -6.25
C LEU A 32 1.65 -50.22 -6.34
N ALA A 33 2.53 -49.23 -6.34
CA ALA A 33 2.22 -47.84 -6.62
C ALA A 33 1.84 -47.67 -8.09
N THR A 34 0.69 -47.07 -8.39
CA THR A 34 0.46 -46.36 -9.66
C THR A 34 -0.59 -45.27 -9.46
N LEU A 35 -0.16 -44.07 -9.85
CA LEU A 35 -0.89 -42.85 -10.21
C LEU A 35 -2.24 -43.12 -10.89
N VAL A 36 -3.25 -42.26 -10.65
CA VAL A 36 -4.05 -41.54 -11.66
C VAL A 36 -5.35 -40.95 -11.05
N LEU A 37 -5.53 -39.64 -11.30
CA LEU A 37 -6.76 -38.83 -11.36
C LEU A 37 -7.65 -38.75 -10.09
N ALA A 38 -7.64 -37.56 -9.47
CA ALA A 38 -8.73 -37.09 -8.63
C ALA A 38 -9.36 -35.83 -9.26
N THR A 39 -10.61 -36.03 -9.67
CA THR A 39 -11.61 -35.03 -9.99
C THR A 39 -11.95 -34.14 -8.80
N SER A 40 -12.29 -32.88 -9.12
CA SER A 40 -13.04 -31.89 -8.35
C SER A 40 -13.79 -32.43 -7.12
N GLY A 41 -13.33 -32.00 -5.93
CA GLY A 41 -14.01 -32.19 -4.65
C GLY A 41 -13.83 -30.94 -3.80
N ALA A 42 -14.94 -30.43 -3.27
CA ALA A 42 -14.99 -29.33 -2.32
C ALA A 42 -14.02 -29.57 -1.16
N ALA A 43 -13.17 -28.58 -0.86
CA ALA A 43 -12.33 -28.60 0.33
C ALA A 43 -13.22 -28.42 1.57
N VAL A 44 -13.52 -29.54 2.22
CA VAL A 44 -13.94 -29.55 3.61
C VAL A 44 -12.72 -29.15 4.43
N ALA A 45 -12.80 -28.01 5.12
CA ALA A 45 -11.81 -27.56 6.08
C ALA A 45 -11.50 -28.70 7.06
N THR A 46 -10.28 -29.24 6.97
CA THR A 46 -9.79 -30.22 7.94
C THR A 46 -9.25 -29.41 9.11
N VAL A 47 -10.05 -29.32 10.17
CA VAL A 47 -9.61 -28.80 11.47
C VAL A 47 -8.50 -29.72 11.97
N VAL A 48 -7.25 -29.33 11.75
CA VAL A 48 -6.12 -29.92 12.46
C VAL A 48 -6.19 -29.34 13.87
N ALA A 49 -6.72 -30.14 14.80
CA ALA A 49 -6.71 -29.83 16.22
C ALA A 49 -5.26 -29.84 16.74
N GLY A 50 -4.56 -28.73 16.53
CA GLY A 50 -3.38 -28.38 17.30
C GLY A 50 -3.79 -28.19 18.76
N ARG A 51 -3.08 -28.84 19.68
CA ARG A 51 -3.24 -28.66 21.12
C ARG A 51 -3.15 -27.17 21.46
N ARG A 52 -4.26 -26.55 21.86
CA ARG A 52 -4.28 -25.26 22.55
C ARG A 52 -3.54 -25.42 23.88
N PRO A 53 -2.44 -24.69 24.13
CA PRO A 53 -1.99 -24.43 25.49
C PRO A 53 -3.06 -23.60 26.21
N ASP A 54 -3.06 -23.70 27.54
CA ASP A 54 -4.00 -23.12 28.48
C ASP A 54 -4.24 -21.62 28.22
N GLN A 55 -5.50 -21.24 28.02
CA GLN A 55 -5.94 -19.85 27.89
C GLN A 55 -5.80 -19.17 29.25
N SER A 56 -4.73 -18.40 29.46
CA SER A 56 -4.61 -17.58 30.66
C SER A 56 -5.51 -16.35 30.56
N GLY A 57 -6.52 -16.26 31.44
CA GLY A 57 -7.00 -14.97 31.94
C GLY A 57 -8.50 -14.71 31.81
N SER A 58 -8.99 -14.44 30.60
CA SER A 58 -10.38 -14.00 30.40
C SER A 58 -11.17 -14.95 29.52
N GLU A 59 -12.16 -15.65 30.08
CA GLU A 59 -13.15 -16.38 29.26
C GLU A 59 -13.86 -15.41 28.32
N MET A 60 -13.87 -15.71 27.01
CA MET A 60 -14.67 -14.95 26.04
C MET A 60 -16.13 -14.97 26.45
N ARG A 61 -16.74 -13.78 26.63
CA ARG A 61 -18.14 -13.65 27.05
C ARG A 61 -19.12 -13.89 25.92
N VAL A 62 -18.67 -13.76 24.68
CA VAL A 62 -19.44 -14.10 23.47
C VAL A 62 -18.79 -15.30 22.78
N SER A 63 -19.62 -16.28 22.39
CA SER A 63 -19.13 -17.49 21.73
C SER A 63 -18.85 -17.27 20.24
N GLU A 64 -17.91 -18.06 19.72
CA GLU A 64 -17.53 -18.06 18.30
C GLU A 64 -18.71 -18.28 17.34
N GLY A 65 -19.72 -19.03 17.78
CA GLY A 65 -20.93 -19.33 17.01
C GLY A 65 -22.04 -18.27 17.11
N SER A 66 -21.82 -17.16 17.80
CA SER A 66 -22.80 -16.09 17.89
C SER A 66 -23.04 -15.42 16.52
N ALA A 67 -24.22 -14.82 16.35
CA ALA A 67 -24.54 -14.10 15.12
C ALA A 67 -23.62 -12.88 14.90
N LEU A 68 -23.23 -12.20 15.99
CA LEU A 68 -22.28 -11.10 15.99
C LEU A 68 -20.93 -11.55 15.45
N VAL A 69 -20.32 -12.58 16.05
CA VAL A 69 -18.99 -13.06 15.66
C VAL A 69 -19.01 -13.59 14.24
N THR A 70 -20.00 -14.43 13.89
CA THR A 70 -20.14 -14.98 12.53
C THR A 70 -20.17 -13.87 11.47
N ARG A 71 -20.84 -12.76 11.76
CA ARG A 71 -21.01 -11.66 10.82
C ARG A 71 -19.77 -10.76 10.75
N LEU A 72 -19.10 -10.52 11.88
CA LEU A 72 -17.81 -9.82 11.91
C LEU A 72 -16.72 -10.62 11.18
N THR A 73 -16.62 -11.93 11.43
CA THR A 73 -15.68 -12.83 10.75
C THR A 73 -15.82 -12.75 9.22
N ARG A 74 -17.05 -12.85 8.70
CA ARG A 74 -17.29 -12.73 7.25
C ARG A 74 -16.86 -11.39 6.67
N PHE A 75 -17.03 -10.32 7.44
CA PHE A 75 -16.59 -9.00 7.02
C PHE A 75 -15.06 -8.90 6.97
N ILE A 76 -14.39 -9.38 8.02
CA ILE A 76 -12.92 -9.40 8.10
C ILE A 76 -12.34 -10.23 6.94
N GLU A 77 -12.84 -11.44 6.71
CA GLU A 77 -12.38 -12.31 5.61
C GLU A 77 -12.57 -11.63 4.25
N ALA A 78 -13.73 -10.98 4.01
CA ALA A 78 -13.97 -10.27 2.77
C ALA A 78 -13.00 -9.09 2.54
N GLU A 79 -12.68 -8.32 3.59
CA GLU A 79 -11.72 -7.22 3.49
C GLU A 79 -10.28 -7.75 3.28
N MET A 80 -9.90 -8.82 3.97
CA MET A 80 -8.58 -9.43 3.83
C MET A 80 -8.37 -10.01 2.42
N ASP A 81 -9.35 -10.74 1.91
CA ASP A 81 -9.29 -11.33 0.57
C ASP A 81 -9.22 -10.25 -0.52
N ASP A 82 -10.08 -9.23 -0.45
CA ASP A 82 -10.18 -8.18 -1.48
C ASP A 82 -8.99 -7.20 -1.47
N LYS A 83 -8.34 -7.01 -0.32
CA LYS A 83 -7.15 -6.14 -0.16
C LYS A 83 -5.84 -6.90 -0.07
N GLY A 84 -5.84 -8.23 -0.12
CA GLY A 84 -4.64 -9.07 -0.02
C GLY A 84 -3.86 -8.80 1.26
N LEU A 85 -4.51 -8.91 2.42
CA LEU A 85 -3.89 -8.76 3.73
C LEU A 85 -3.45 -10.13 4.26
N PRO A 86 -2.15 -10.36 4.55
CA PRO A 86 -1.67 -11.68 4.99
C PRO A 86 -2.23 -12.10 6.36
N ALA A 87 -2.30 -11.16 7.31
CA ALA A 87 -2.77 -11.41 8.67
C ALA A 87 -3.49 -10.19 9.26
N MET A 88 -4.51 -10.48 10.07
CA MET A 88 -5.20 -9.51 10.92
C MET A 88 -5.60 -10.15 12.26
N SER A 89 -5.51 -9.38 13.34
CA SER A 89 -6.09 -9.76 14.64
C SER A 89 -7.03 -8.68 15.14
N VAL A 90 -8.11 -9.09 15.81
CA VAL A 90 -9.21 -8.22 16.26
C VAL A 90 -9.63 -8.59 17.68
N ALA A 91 -9.92 -7.60 18.53
CA ALA A 91 -10.54 -7.81 19.83
C ALA A 91 -11.69 -6.81 20.07
N LEU A 92 -12.73 -7.29 20.77
CA LEU A 92 -13.90 -6.54 21.22
C LEU A 92 -13.89 -6.51 22.74
N VAL A 93 -14.18 -5.35 23.32
CA VAL A 93 -14.14 -5.12 24.76
C VAL A 93 -15.32 -4.31 25.27
N ASP A 94 -15.57 -4.41 26.56
CA ASP A 94 -16.34 -3.42 27.32
C ASP A 94 -15.60 -3.05 28.62
N SER A 95 -16.22 -2.23 29.47
CA SER A 95 -15.64 -1.83 30.76
C SER A 95 -15.39 -2.98 31.77
N ALA A 96 -15.94 -4.17 31.53
CA ALA A 96 -15.74 -5.35 32.38
C ALA A 96 -14.66 -6.31 31.83
N GLY A 97 -14.11 -6.07 30.63
CA GLY A 97 -13.01 -6.86 30.07
C GLY A 97 -13.22 -7.27 28.61
N LEU A 98 -12.55 -8.35 28.21
CA LEU A 98 -12.66 -8.94 26.89
C LEU A 98 -14.08 -9.48 26.62
N VAL A 99 -14.63 -9.17 25.44
CA VAL A 99 -15.91 -9.70 24.95
C VAL A 99 -15.64 -10.86 23.99
N TRP A 100 -14.76 -10.65 23.02
CA TRP A 100 -14.33 -11.63 22.02
C TRP A 100 -13.00 -11.19 21.38
N ALA A 101 -12.18 -12.13 20.91
CA ALA A 101 -11.02 -11.82 20.07
C ALA A 101 -10.71 -12.98 19.11
N GLY A 102 -10.08 -12.66 17.98
CA GLY A 102 -9.70 -13.65 16.97
C GLY A 102 -8.56 -13.15 16.06
N GLY A 103 -7.83 -14.10 15.51
CA GLY A 103 -6.81 -13.88 14.48
C GLY A 103 -7.19 -14.56 13.17
N PHE A 104 -6.77 -13.96 12.06
CA PHE A 104 -7.15 -14.30 10.71
C PHE A 104 -5.92 -14.28 9.80
N GLY A 105 -5.82 -15.25 8.89
CA GLY A 105 -4.69 -15.38 7.98
C GLY A 105 -3.42 -15.95 8.63
N GLU A 106 -2.26 -15.65 8.06
CA GLU A 106 -0.97 -16.18 8.47
C GLU A 106 -0.04 -15.04 8.90
N ALA A 107 0.31 -15.00 10.20
CA ALA A 107 1.25 -14.04 10.75
C ALA A 107 2.66 -14.20 10.16
N ARG A 108 3.05 -15.44 9.79
CA ARG A 108 4.29 -15.72 9.05
C ARG A 108 4.00 -16.73 7.93
N PRO A 109 3.60 -16.27 6.73
CA PRO A 109 3.19 -17.15 5.64
C PRO A 109 4.28 -18.14 5.19
N GLY A 110 5.56 -17.72 5.22
CA GLY A 110 6.68 -18.61 4.88
C GLY A 110 6.90 -19.78 5.84
N GLU A 111 6.36 -19.67 7.07
CA GLU A 111 6.47 -20.66 8.14
C GLU A 111 5.14 -21.39 8.42
N GLY A 112 4.04 -20.98 7.79
CA GLY A 112 2.70 -21.52 8.04
C GLY A 112 2.17 -21.20 9.43
N VAL A 113 2.63 -20.11 10.05
CA VAL A 113 2.18 -19.68 11.38
C VAL A 113 0.92 -18.83 11.20
N GLY A 114 -0.22 -19.35 11.67
CA GLY A 114 -1.49 -18.63 11.68
C GLY A 114 -1.46 -17.41 12.61
N ALA A 115 -2.18 -16.35 12.26
CA ALA A 115 -2.38 -15.24 13.17
C ALA A 115 -3.38 -15.61 14.27
N ASP A 116 -3.13 -15.11 15.47
CA ASP A 116 -3.97 -15.29 16.65
C ASP A 116 -3.95 -14.04 17.56
N VAL A 117 -4.58 -14.15 18.72
CA VAL A 117 -4.72 -13.03 19.66
C VAL A 117 -3.43 -12.67 20.41
N GLU A 118 -2.42 -13.56 20.38
CA GLU A 118 -1.10 -13.41 21.01
C GLU A 118 -0.02 -13.01 19.99
N THR A 119 -0.37 -12.98 18.70
CA THR A 119 0.50 -12.48 17.65
C THR A 119 0.90 -11.05 17.95
N VAL A 120 2.20 -10.79 17.91
CA VAL A 120 2.76 -9.46 18.20
C VAL A 120 2.83 -8.65 16.91
N TYR A 121 2.43 -7.38 17.02
CA TYR A 121 2.47 -6.40 15.95
C TYR A 121 3.16 -5.13 16.43
N ARG A 122 3.67 -4.34 15.49
CA ARG A 122 4.04 -2.94 15.77
C ARG A 122 2.77 -2.09 15.65
N VAL A 123 2.35 -1.44 16.72
CA VAL A 123 1.03 -0.76 16.76
C VAL A 123 1.09 0.73 16.39
N GLY A 124 2.27 1.19 15.95
CA GLY A 124 2.49 2.55 15.47
C GLY A 124 2.02 3.59 16.50
N SER A 125 1.35 4.62 16.02
CA SER A 125 0.93 5.76 16.84
C SER A 125 -0.04 5.48 17.99
N VAL A 126 -0.58 4.25 18.13
CA VAL A 126 -1.27 3.84 19.38
C VAL A 126 -0.33 3.96 20.60
N SER A 127 0.98 3.86 20.39
CA SER A 127 2.05 4.12 21.37
C SER A 127 1.85 5.42 22.17
N LYS A 128 1.34 6.47 21.52
CA LYS A 128 1.16 7.81 22.12
C LYS A 128 0.24 7.78 23.34
N LEU A 129 -0.79 6.92 23.31
CA LEU A 129 -1.76 6.79 24.40
C LEU A 129 -1.07 6.38 25.72
N PHE A 130 -0.10 5.48 25.64
CA PHE A 130 0.66 4.98 26.80
C PHE A 130 1.61 6.05 27.35
N THR A 131 2.31 6.75 26.45
CA THR A 131 3.14 7.92 26.79
C THR A 131 2.32 8.99 27.51
N ASP A 132 1.15 9.35 26.96
CA ASP A 132 0.32 10.42 27.50
C ASP A 132 -0.30 10.03 28.85
N ILE A 133 -0.72 8.77 29.03
CA ILE A 133 -1.20 8.27 30.32
C ILE A 133 -0.11 8.31 31.38
N ALA A 134 1.12 7.92 31.05
CA ALA A 134 2.27 8.00 31.95
C ALA A 134 2.54 9.45 32.41
N VAL A 135 2.35 10.44 31.52
CA VAL A 135 2.42 11.87 31.89
C VAL A 135 1.24 12.27 32.75
N MET A 136 0.02 11.86 32.41
CA MET A 136 -1.18 12.21 33.18
C MET A 136 -1.14 11.65 34.61
N GLN A 137 -0.49 10.50 34.83
CA GLN A 137 -0.23 9.95 36.17
C GLN A 137 0.61 10.91 37.03
N LEU A 138 1.61 11.58 36.43
CA LEU A 138 2.43 12.58 37.11
C LEU A 138 1.67 13.89 37.34
N VAL A 139 0.75 14.23 36.42
CA VAL A 139 -0.15 15.38 36.59
C VAL A 139 -1.09 15.18 37.78
N GLU A 140 -1.65 13.98 37.97
CA GLU A 140 -2.47 13.66 39.14
C GLU A 140 -1.73 13.81 40.46
N ARG A 141 -0.44 13.43 40.47
CA ARG A 141 0.44 13.57 41.64
C ARG A 141 0.91 15.00 41.88
N GLY A 142 0.61 15.92 40.95
CA GLY A 142 1.08 17.31 41.00
C GLY A 142 2.57 17.46 40.75
N GLU A 143 3.21 16.45 40.15
CA GLU A 143 4.63 16.47 39.77
C GLU A 143 4.84 17.15 38.41
N LEU A 144 3.86 17.04 37.51
CA LEU A 144 3.80 17.76 36.24
C LEU A 144 2.52 18.61 36.16
N HIS A 145 2.58 19.66 35.35
CA HIS A 145 1.49 20.55 35.03
C HIS A 145 1.34 20.68 33.51
N LEU A 146 0.13 20.43 33.02
CA LEU A 146 -0.20 20.44 31.59
C LEU A 146 0.06 21.78 30.88
N ASP A 147 -0.11 22.88 31.62
CA ASP A 147 -0.04 24.24 31.08
C ASP A 147 1.24 24.97 31.49
N ALA A 148 2.17 24.30 32.17
CA ALA A 148 3.50 24.84 32.39
C ALA A 148 4.30 24.81 31.08
N PRO A 149 5.18 25.80 30.84
CA PRO A 149 6.13 25.76 29.75
C PRO A 149 7.00 24.50 29.81
N LEU A 150 7.30 23.90 28.65
CA LEU A 150 8.18 22.72 28.57
C LEU A 150 9.56 22.95 29.21
N THR A 151 10.06 24.18 29.17
CA THR A 151 11.34 24.61 29.75
C THR A 151 11.40 24.47 31.28
N ASP A 152 10.26 24.34 31.95
CA ASP A 152 10.22 24.06 33.39
C ASP A 152 10.71 22.63 33.70
N TYR A 153 10.61 21.71 32.73
CA TYR A 153 11.04 20.32 32.85
C TYR A 153 12.33 20.03 32.10
N LEU A 154 12.54 20.69 30.96
CA LEU A 154 13.69 20.51 30.07
C LEU A 154 14.39 21.86 29.84
N PRO A 155 15.15 22.39 30.84
CA PRO A 155 15.76 23.71 30.76
C PRO A 155 16.86 23.83 29.68
N GLU A 156 17.44 22.71 29.25
CA GLU A 156 18.42 22.62 28.17
C GLU A 156 17.81 22.80 26.77
N PHE A 157 16.49 22.67 26.65
CA PHE A 157 15.78 22.95 25.40
C PHE A 157 15.48 24.45 25.33
N GLU A 158 16.34 25.18 24.59
CA GLU A 158 16.05 26.56 24.18
C GLU A 158 14.66 26.62 23.53
N SER A 159 13.98 27.76 23.67
CA SER A 159 12.60 27.88 23.16
C SER A 159 12.56 27.51 21.68
N LEU A 160 11.50 26.81 21.26
CA LEU A 160 11.18 26.59 19.86
C LEU A 160 10.29 27.77 19.44
N PRO A 161 10.83 28.92 18.98
CA PRO A 161 10.03 30.08 18.64
C PRO A 161 9.20 29.79 17.39
N ALA A 162 8.02 30.42 17.27
CA ALA A 162 7.34 30.47 15.98
C ALA A 162 8.02 31.50 15.06
N PRO A 163 7.78 31.45 13.74
CA PRO A 163 8.43 32.36 12.79
C PRO A 163 8.11 33.81 13.14
N GLY A 164 9.16 34.60 13.39
CA GLY A 164 9.04 36.00 13.78
C GLY A 164 8.73 36.26 15.26
N GLU A 165 8.69 35.23 16.10
CA GLU A 165 8.63 35.40 17.56
C GLU A 165 10.01 35.65 18.18
N ASP A 166 9.98 36.25 19.38
CA ASP A 166 11.16 36.39 20.22
C ASP A 166 11.71 34.99 20.59
N PRO A 167 13.00 34.68 20.38
CA PRO A 167 13.63 33.46 20.88
C PRO A 167 13.54 33.28 22.41
N SER A 168 13.11 34.29 23.16
CA SER A 168 12.77 34.16 24.58
C SER A 168 11.28 33.88 24.86
N ALA A 169 10.45 33.65 23.84
CA ALA A 169 9.05 33.30 24.01
C ALA A 169 8.92 31.96 24.77
N THR A 170 7.87 31.83 25.57
CA THR A 170 7.61 30.58 26.31
C THR A 170 7.44 29.41 25.35
N GLY A 171 8.16 28.31 25.60
CA GLY A 171 8.06 27.07 24.83
C GLY A 171 6.65 26.46 24.88
N PRO A 172 6.36 25.44 24.05
CA PRO A 172 5.06 24.77 24.06
C PRO A 172 4.78 24.13 25.43
N THR A 173 3.50 23.88 25.73
CA THR A 173 3.11 23.15 26.95
C THR A 173 2.85 21.67 26.65
N LEU A 174 2.86 20.82 27.70
CA LEU A 174 2.49 19.41 27.56
C LEU A 174 1.08 19.23 26.96
N ARG A 175 0.12 20.08 27.34
CA ARG A 175 -1.23 20.08 26.74
C ARG A 175 -1.19 20.31 25.23
N GLN A 176 -0.37 21.25 24.77
CA GLN A 176 -0.25 21.57 23.35
C GLN A 176 0.44 20.44 22.57
N LEU A 177 1.44 19.79 23.16
CA LEU A 177 2.15 18.67 22.54
C LEU A 177 1.24 17.45 22.39
N MET A 178 0.61 17.00 23.48
CA MET A 178 -0.26 15.80 23.51
C MET A 178 -1.61 15.98 22.79
N ALA A 179 -1.99 17.22 22.45
CA ALA A 179 -3.17 17.53 21.63
C ALA A 179 -2.81 17.97 20.20
N HIS A 180 -1.55 17.80 19.77
CA HIS A 180 -1.05 18.17 18.44
C HIS A 180 -1.32 19.63 18.03
N ARG A 181 -1.23 20.56 18.99
CA ARG A 181 -1.40 22.00 18.81
C ARG A 181 -0.16 22.82 19.18
N ALA A 182 1.00 22.18 19.33
CA ALA A 182 2.25 22.88 19.58
C ALA A 182 2.82 23.59 18.34
N GLY A 183 2.32 23.25 17.14
CA GLY A 183 2.77 23.84 15.88
C GLY A 183 4.16 23.35 15.41
N LEU A 184 4.66 22.24 15.95
CA LEU A 184 5.97 21.69 15.62
C LEU A 184 5.98 20.99 14.25
N VAL A 185 7.19 20.75 13.73
CA VAL A 185 7.45 19.86 12.58
C VAL A 185 6.85 18.46 12.81
N ARG A 186 6.55 17.74 11.72
CA ARG A 186 6.00 16.38 11.85
C ARG A 186 7.01 15.43 12.51
N GLU A 187 8.19 15.34 11.92
CA GLU A 187 9.25 14.41 12.27
C GLU A 187 10.45 15.17 12.88
N PRO A 188 11.17 14.58 13.85
CA PRO A 188 12.45 15.12 14.31
C PRO A 188 13.53 14.99 13.22
N PRO A 189 14.59 15.82 13.19
CA PRO A 189 15.69 15.65 12.23
C PRO A 189 16.51 14.36 12.38
N ALA A 190 16.53 13.74 13.56
CA ALA A 190 17.16 12.44 13.81
C ALA A 190 16.15 11.44 14.40
N GLY A 191 16.33 10.14 14.17
CA GLY A 191 15.47 9.09 14.75
C GLY A 191 14.03 9.05 14.23
N HIS A 192 13.78 9.68 13.08
CA HIS A 192 12.48 9.80 12.42
C HIS A 192 12.08 8.58 11.58
N TYR A 193 10.84 8.56 11.09
CA TYR A 193 10.26 7.49 10.25
C TYR A 193 11.00 7.14 8.94
N PHE A 194 12.02 7.87 8.53
CA PHE A 194 12.83 7.52 7.34
C PHE A 194 14.19 6.89 7.69
N ALA A 195 14.71 7.13 8.89
CA ALA A 195 16.11 6.84 9.21
C ALA A 195 16.25 5.45 9.83
N THR A 196 17.40 4.82 9.56
CA THR A 196 17.77 3.47 10.03
C THR A 196 18.83 3.53 11.13
N ASP A 197 19.07 4.71 11.69
CA ASP A 197 20.21 5.01 12.57
C ASP A 197 19.96 4.72 14.06
N GLU A 198 18.69 4.45 14.43
CA GLU A 198 18.26 4.02 15.78
C GLU A 198 18.87 4.85 16.94
N PRO A 199 18.87 6.20 16.90
CA PRO A 199 19.45 7.01 17.97
C PRO A 199 18.63 6.90 19.24
N SER A 200 19.22 7.28 20.37
CA SER A 200 18.49 7.38 21.64
C SER A 200 17.39 8.45 21.58
N LEU A 201 16.44 8.37 22.52
CA LEU A 201 15.41 9.39 22.67
C LEU A 201 16.01 10.77 22.96
N ALA A 202 17.07 10.82 23.80
CA ALA A 202 17.79 12.04 24.10
C ALA A 202 18.46 12.66 22.86
N GLU A 203 19.12 11.85 22.01
CA GLU A 203 19.73 12.33 20.76
C GLU A 203 18.67 12.80 19.75
N THR A 204 17.56 12.07 19.66
CA THR A 204 16.39 12.43 18.83
C THR A 204 15.84 13.79 19.25
N VAL A 205 15.61 13.97 20.54
CA VAL A 205 15.08 15.22 21.09
C VAL A 205 16.11 16.34 20.93
N ALA A 206 17.41 16.09 21.17
CA ALA A 206 18.49 17.07 20.96
C ALA A 206 18.53 17.62 19.52
N SER A 207 18.15 16.80 18.53
CA SER A 207 18.08 17.21 17.13
C SER A 207 17.03 18.29 16.84
N LEU A 208 16.09 18.54 17.76
CA LEU A 208 15.08 19.59 17.63
C LEU A 208 15.60 20.99 18.01
N SER A 209 16.78 21.07 18.63
CA SER A 209 17.37 22.34 19.05
C SER A 209 17.61 23.26 17.84
N GLY A 210 17.20 24.53 17.97
CA GLY A 210 17.38 25.55 16.94
C GLY A 210 16.35 25.52 15.79
N LEU A 211 15.34 24.66 15.85
CA LEU A 211 14.23 24.66 14.90
C LEU A 211 13.18 25.72 15.23
N GLU A 212 12.56 26.27 14.20
CA GLU A 212 11.36 27.10 14.32
C GLU A 212 10.09 26.23 14.25
N ARG A 213 9.03 26.69 14.92
CA ARG A 213 7.70 26.08 14.76
C ARG A 213 7.18 26.32 13.35
N VAL A 214 6.35 25.41 12.86
CA VAL A 214 5.59 25.57 11.62
C VAL A 214 4.44 26.56 11.81
N TYR A 215 3.79 26.51 12.99
CA TYR A 215 2.66 27.38 13.33
C TYR A 215 2.77 27.92 14.77
N PRO A 216 2.11 29.06 15.06
CA PRO A 216 1.86 29.49 16.42
C PRO A 216 1.13 28.41 17.27
N PRO A 217 1.50 28.23 18.55
CA PRO A 217 0.84 27.26 19.42
C PRO A 217 -0.65 27.56 19.61
N GLY A 218 -1.46 26.50 19.66
CA GLY A 218 -2.91 26.57 19.85
C GLY A 218 -3.72 26.93 18.61
N GLU A 219 -3.09 27.52 17.58
CA GLU A 219 -3.77 28.04 16.39
C GLU A 219 -4.54 26.96 15.63
N ARG A 220 -3.87 25.84 15.33
CA ARG A 220 -4.41 24.72 14.56
C ARG A 220 -3.78 23.41 14.96
N VAL A 221 -4.39 22.32 14.52
CA VAL A 221 -3.80 20.98 14.63
C VAL A 221 -2.66 20.87 13.60
N LYS A 222 -1.50 20.42 14.07
CA LYS A 222 -0.36 19.94 13.27
C LYS A 222 0.15 18.68 13.96
N TYR A 223 -0.17 17.52 13.37
CA TYR A 223 0.26 16.24 13.89
C TYR A 223 1.79 16.19 13.93
N SER A 224 2.35 15.82 15.09
CA SER A 224 3.79 15.90 15.34
C SER A 224 4.26 14.73 16.19
N ASN A 225 5.06 13.86 15.58
CA ASN A 225 5.79 12.80 16.26
C ASN A 225 6.96 13.39 17.06
N ALA A 226 7.62 14.43 16.53
CA ALA A 226 8.61 15.22 17.25
C ALA A 226 8.07 15.75 18.59
N GLY A 227 6.82 16.25 18.59
CA GLY A 227 6.16 16.72 19.80
C GLY A 227 5.96 15.63 20.85
N ILE A 228 5.63 14.41 20.44
CA ILE A 228 5.48 13.29 21.39
C ILE A 228 6.83 12.72 21.83
N ALA A 229 7.87 12.80 21.01
CA ALA A 229 9.24 12.50 21.46
C ALA A 229 9.65 13.41 22.63
N LEU A 230 9.34 14.71 22.56
CA LEU A 230 9.54 15.63 23.69
C LEU A 230 8.74 15.21 24.93
N VAL A 231 7.48 14.81 24.78
CA VAL A 231 6.63 14.33 25.89
C VAL A 231 7.25 13.11 26.56
N GLY A 232 7.72 12.13 25.79
CA GLY A 232 8.39 10.96 26.35
C GLY A 232 9.73 11.29 27.00
N TYR A 233 10.49 12.26 26.47
CA TYR A 233 11.75 12.68 27.08
C TYR A 233 11.54 13.46 28.40
N VAL A 234 10.41 14.18 28.55
CA VAL A 234 10.02 14.73 29.86
C VAL A 234 9.86 13.62 30.91
N LEU A 235 9.27 12.46 30.54
CA LEU A 235 9.20 11.32 31.46
C LEU A 235 10.60 10.84 31.84
N GLU A 236 11.46 10.59 30.86
CA GLU A 236 12.82 10.09 31.09
C GLU A 236 13.64 11.04 31.98
N ALA A 237 13.62 12.34 31.68
CA ALA A 237 14.37 13.35 32.41
C ALA A 237 13.85 13.60 33.83
N THR A 238 12.53 13.64 34.02
CA THR A 238 11.95 13.97 35.34
C THR A 238 11.93 12.78 36.29
N GLN A 239 11.94 11.55 35.75
CA GLN A 239 11.88 10.32 36.54
C GLN A 239 13.25 9.64 36.71
N ASP A 240 14.27 10.10 36.00
CA ASP A 240 15.63 9.54 36.02
C ASP A 240 15.65 8.03 35.70
N GLU A 241 14.82 7.63 34.74
CA GLU A 241 14.59 6.24 34.31
C GLU A 241 14.37 6.21 32.80
N PRO A 242 14.96 5.25 32.04
CA PRO A 242 14.72 5.15 30.59
C PRO A 242 13.23 5.09 30.26
N PHE A 243 12.80 5.82 29.23
CA PHE A 243 11.38 5.94 28.87
C PHE A 243 10.65 4.58 28.80
N ALA A 244 11.23 3.60 28.12
CA ALA A 244 10.62 2.28 27.94
C ALA A 244 10.43 1.53 29.27
N ASP A 245 11.40 1.65 30.18
CA ASP A 245 11.36 1.02 31.51
C ASP A 245 10.30 1.69 32.39
N TYR A 246 10.24 3.03 32.37
CA TYR A 246 9.23 3.79 33.11
C TYR A 246 7.81 3.42 32.65
N VAL A 247 7.53 3.44 31.34
CA VAL A 247 6.19 3.10 30.82
C VAL A 247 5.82 1.66 31.11
N LYS A 248 6.79 0.73 31.00
CA LYS A 248 6.56 -0.67 31.38
C LYS A 248 6.12 -0.77 32.84
N ARG A 249 6.89 -0.18 33.77
CA ARG A 249 6.63 -0.25 35.21
C ARG A 249 5.36 0.49 35.63
N ALA A 250 5.09 1.65 35.03
CA ALA A 250 4.03 2.57 35.47
C ALA A 250 2.68 2.31 34.80
N VAL A 251 2.68 1.71 33.60
CA VAL A 251 1.47 1.52 32.78
C VAL A 251 1.26 0.07 32.38
N LEU A 252 2.25 -0.59 31.75
CA LEU A 252 2.05 -1.94 31.20
C LEU A 252 1.90 -3.01 32.29
N ASP A 253 2.81 -3.03 33.27
CA ASP A 253 2.80 -4.01 34.36
C ASP A 253 1.53 -3.91 35.23
N PRO A 254 1.06 -2.71 35.63
CA PRO A 254 -0.22 -2.57 36.36
C PRO A 254 -1.46 -2.99 35.56
N LEU A 255 -1.38 -3.00 34.22
CA LEU A 255 -2.45 -3.47 33.34
C LEU A 255 -2.34 -4.96 33.02
N GLY A 256 -1.22 -5.61 33.34
CA GLY A 256 -0.97 -7.02 33.00
C GLY A 256 -0.64 -7.23 31.51
N MET A 257 -0.11 -6.21 30.83
CA MET A 257 0.23 -6.27 29.41
C MET A 257 1.62 -6.90 29.19
N ASP A 258 1.74 -8.19 29.49
CA ASP A 258 3.02 -8.92 29.56
C ASP A 258 3.64 -9.23 28.17
N ASP A 259 2.89 -9.09 27.09
CA ASP A 259 3.32 -9.27 25.70
C ASP A 259 3.60 -7.94 24.98
N SER A 260 3.52 -6.82 25.71
CA SER A 260 3.70 -5.47 25.19
C SER A 260 5.03 -4.85 25.62
N SER A 261 5.66 -4.11 24.71
CA SER A 261 6.93 -3.43 25.00
C SER A 261 7.20 -2.29 24.03
N PHE A 262 8.02 -1.32 24.46
CA PHE A 262 8.62 -0.32 23.59
C PHE A 262 10.01 -0.73 23.07
N GLN A 263 10.38 -2.00 23.27
CA GLN A 263 11.66 -2.58 22.84
C GLN A 263 11.45 -4.00 22.28
N PRO A 264 12.24 -4.41 21.27
CA PRO A 264 12.14 -5.74 20.65
C PRO A 264 12.86 -6.81 21.47
N GLY A 265 12.32 -7.14 22.66
CA GLY A 265 12.84 -8.21 23.50
C GLY A 265 12.55 -9.61 22.93
N PRO A 266 13.17 -10.70 23.47
CA PRO A 266 13.04 -12.05 22.90
C PRO A 266 11.61 -12.56 22.73
N ARG A 267 10.70 -12.22 23.65
CA ARG A 267 9.28 -12.60 23.57
C ARG A 267 8.56 -11.88 22.43
N VAL A 268 8.79 -10.57 22.31
CA VAL A 268 8.27 -9.73 21.21
C VAL A 268 8.77 -10.25 19.88
N THR A 269 10.08 -10.45 19.71
CA THR A 269 10.67 -10.89 18.45
C THR A 269 10.23 -12.29 18.04
N ALA A 270 10.02 -13.21 18.98
CA ALA A 270 9.59 -14.58 18.68
C ALA A 270 8.17 -14.68 18.11
N ASN A 271 7.32 -13.70 18.45
CA ASN A 271 5.90 -13.67 18.10
C ASN A 271 5.54 -12.55 17.12
N LEU A 272 6.51 -11.76 16.67
CA LEU A 272 6.29 -10.66 15.71
C LEU A 272 5.84 -11.24 14.35
N ALA A 273 4.75 -10.70 13.82
CA ALA A 273 4.29 -11.05 12.48
C ALA A 273 5.19 -10.47 11.37
N ASP A 274 5.29 -11.18 10.25
CA ASP A 274 5.86 -10.66 9.01
C ASP A 274 4.92 -9.60 8.42
N ALA A 275 5.49 -8.52 7.88
CA ALA A 275 4.73 -7.38 7.40
C ALA A 275 5.22 -6.87 6.03
N LEU A 276 4.32 -6.23 5.28
CA LEU A 276 4.58 -5.79 3.91
C LEU A 276 4.37 -4.28 3.72
N MET A 277 5.37 -3.62 3.16
CA MET A 277 5.26 -2.29 2.57
C MET A 277 4.71 -2.39 1.14
N TRP A 278 4.13 -1.29 0.64
CA TRP A 278 3.67 -1.19 -0.74
C TRP A 278 3.74 0.25 -1.25
N GLY A 279 3.72 0.42 -2.58
CA GLY A 279 3.72 1.73 -3.23
C GLY A 279 2.67 1.86 -4.34
N TYR A 280 2.39 3.10 -4.77
CA TYR A 280 1.45 3.34 -5.86
C TYR A 280 1.91 2.76 -7.21
N ASP A 281 3.17 2.40 -7.36
CA ASP A 281 3.71 1.69 -8.51
C ASP A 281 3.39 0.19 -8.53
N GLY A 282 2.68 -0.32 -7.53
CA GLY A 282 2.25 -1.72 -7.42
C GLY A 282 3.26 -2.64 -6.75
N ARG A 283 4.44 -2.14 -6.37
CA ARG A 283 5.44 -2.93 -5.64
C ARG A 283 4.96 -3.28 -4.24
N GLN A 284 5.34 -4.47 -3.79
CA GLN A 284 5.26 -4.90 -2.40
C GLN A 284 6.61 -5.46 -1.97
N PHE A 285 7.02 -5.16 -0.75
CA PHE A 285 8.31 -5.61 -0.22
C PHE A 285 8.24 -5.79 1.31
N ALA A 286 9.15 -6.58 1.86
CA ALA A 286 9.21 -6.83 3.29
C ALA A 286 9.42 -5.53 4.06
N ALA A 287 8.66 -5.35 5.14
CA ALA A 287 8.77 -4.18 5.98
C ALA A 287 10.05 -4.21 6.82
N PRO A 288 10.75 -3.07 6.99
CA PRO A 288 11.90 -3.00 7.87
C PRO A 288 11.48 -3.03 9.36
N THR A 289 12.39 -3.49 10.21
CA THR A 289 12.15 -3.69 11.65
C THR A 289 13.09 -2.88 12.55
N PHE A 290 13.79 -1.88 12.01
CA PHE A 290 14.63 -1.00 12.84
C PHE A 290 13.79 -0.14 13.79
N GLU A 291 14.41 0.27 14.89
CA GLU A 291 13.82 1.09 15.93
C GLU A 291 13.87 2.59 15.61
N LEU A 292 12.81 3.30 16.01
CA LEU A 292 12.76 4.75 15.89
C LEU A 292 13.27 5.40 17.16
N GLY A 293 14.11 6.44 17.02
CA GLY A 293 14.56 7.24 18.17
C GLY A 293 13.42 8.04 18.81
N MET A 294 12.31 8.24 18.09
CA MET A 294 11.05 8.76 18.62
C MET A 294 10.12 7.67 19.18
N SER A 295 10.69 6.69 19.90
CA SER A 295 9.96 5.55 20.50
C SER A 295 8.61 5.89 21.17
N PRO A 296 8.49 6.99 21.96
CA PRO A 296 7.22 7.40 22.57
C PRO A 296 6.08 7.66 21.58
N ALA A 297 6.40 7.98 20.33
CA ALA A 297 5.44 8.33 19.31
C ALA A 297 4.94 7.13 18.50
N GLY A 298 5.69 6.01 18.41
CA GLY A 298 5.36 4.99 17.42
C GLY A 298 6.00 3.61 17.53
N SER A 299 6.83 3.32 18.53
CA SER A 299 7.63 2.07 18.56
C SER A 299 7.07 0.96 19.47
N MET A 300 5.82 1.06 19.92
CA MET A 300 5.24 0.00 20.75
C MET A 300 4.95 -1.27 19.93
N TYR A 301 5.33 -2.39 20.52
CA TYR A 301 4.93 -3.75 20.17
C TYR A 301 3.82 -4.19 21.11
N SER A 302 2.77 -4.80 20.58
CA SER A 302 1.66 -5.31 21.40
C SER A 302 0.86 -6.39 20.68
N THR A 303 -0.08 -6.98 21.40
CA THR A 303 -1.05 -7.97 20.92
C THR A 303 -2.46 -7.40 21.07
N VAL A 304 -3.45 -7.91 20.34
CA VAL A 304 -4.84 -7.48 20.55
C VAL A 304 -5.38 -7.90 21.92
N ALA A 305 -4.81 -8.94 22.54
CA ALA A 305 -5.14 -9.33 23.91
C ALA A 305 -4.68 -8.27 24.93
N ASP A 306 -3.45 -7.78 24.82
CA ASP A 306 -2.93 -6.73 25.71
C ASP A 306 -3.65 -5.39 25.47
N LEU A 307 -3.87 -5.02 24.21
CA LEU A 307 -4.64 -3.82 23.88
C LEU A 307 -6.08 -3.89 24.41
N ALA A 308 -6.67 -5.08 24.50
CA ALA A 308 -7.98 -5.26 25.11
C ALA A 308 -7.96 -4.93 26.61
N LEU A 309 -6.93 -5.33 27.36
CA LEU A 309 -6.75 -4.97 28.78
C LEU A 309 -6.68 -3.45 28.96
N PHE A 310 -5.86 -2.80 28.13
CA PHE A 310 -5.74 -1.35 28.09
C PHE A 310 -7.09 -0.66 27.84
N MET A 311 -7.79 -1.06 26.78
CA MET A 311 -9.08 -0.45 26.41
C MET A 311 -10.15 -0.65 27.47
N SER A 312 -10.24 -1.84 28.07
CA SER A 312 -11.17 -2.09 29.18
C SER A 312 -10.88 -1.19 30.37
N ALA A 313 -9.61 -0.95 30.71
CA ALA A 313 -9.24 -0.04 31.79
C ALA A 313 -9.64 1.42 31.50
N VAL A 314 -9.47 1.88 30.26
CA VAL A 314 -9.93 3.21 29.80
C VAL A 314 -11.46 3.33 29.97
N LEU A 315 -12.21 2.34 29.47
CA LEU A 315 -13.69 2.32 29.55
C LEU A 315 -14.22 2.16 30.99
N ALA A 316 -13.39 1.63 31.90
CA ALA A 316 -13.65 1.52 33.32
C ALA A 316 -13.21 2.76 34.13
N GLY A 317 -12.87 3.88 33.48
CA GLY A 317 -12.47 5.11 34.16
C GLY A 317 -11.09 5.02 34.81
N GLY A 318 -10.15 4.32 34.15
CA GLY A 318 -8.77 4.15 34.58
C GLY A 318 -8.53 2.96 35.53
N VAL A 319 -9.49 2.05 35.68
CA VAL A 319 -9.36 0.85 36.54
C VAL A 319 -9.09 -0.38 35.70
N GLY A 320 -7.86 -0.91 35.76
CA GLY A 320 -7.51 -2.22 35.21
C GLY A 320 -7.73 -3.36 36.21
N GLU A 321 -7.48 -4.59 35.76
CA GLU A 321 -7.67 -5.80 36.60
C GLU A 321 -6.75 -5.82 37.83
N SER A 322 -5.49 -5.41 37.64
CA SER A 322 -4.46 -5.45 38.69
C SER A 322 -4.28 -4.12 39.44
N GLY A 323 -4.96 -3.06 39.03
CA GLY A 323 -4.86 -1.75 39.69
C GLY A 323 -5.46 -0.59 38.92
N ARG A 324 -5.49 0.58 39.57
CA ARG A 324 -5.88 1.85 38.95
C ARG A 324 -4.67 2.50 38.29
N ILE A 325 -4.79 2.88 37.02
CA ILE A 325 -3.76 3.63 36.28
C ILE A 325 -4.00 5.15 36.32
N LEU A 326 -5.25 5.62 36.40
CA LEU A 326 -5.64 7.03 36.50
C LEU A 326 -6.97 7.15 37.27
N GLU A 327 -7.23 8.30 37.88
CA GLU A 327 -8.56 8.67 38.37
C GLU A 327 -9.54 8.92 37.23
N GLU A 328 -10.82 8.63 37.47
CA GLU A 328 -11.88 8.73 36.46
C GLU A 328 -11.99 10.14 35.86
N THR A 329 -11.86 11.18 36.70
CA THR A 329 -11.90 12.58 36.24
C THR A 329 -10.75 12.94 35.31
N THR A 330 -9.59 12.33 35.50
CA THR A 330 -8.42 12.56 34.65
C THR A 330 -8.58 11.83 33.33
N MET A 331 -9.05 10.58 33.36
CA MET A 331 -9.39 9.82 32.16
C MET A 331 -10.44 10.56 31.31
N ASP A 332 -11.51 11.07 31.94
CA ASP A 332 -12.53 11.88 31.28
C ASP A 332 -11.95 13.14 30.63
N SER A 333 -10.96 13.76 31.27
CA SER A 333 -10.27 14.92 30.72
C SER A 333 -9.48 14.58 29.45
N MET A 334 -8.88 13.39 29.36
CA MET A 334 -8.16 12.93 28.17
C MET A 334 -9.11 12.67 27.00
N LEU A 335 -10.32 12.20 27.28
CA LEU A 335 -11.37 11.92 26.30
C LEU A 335 -12.23 13.15 25.93
N SER A 336 -11.81 14.35 26.35
CA SER A 336 -12.53 15.61 26.16
C SER A 336 -11.74 16.59 25.26
N PRO A 337 -12.42 17.43 24.47
CA PRO A 337 -11.78 18.48 23.65
C PRO A 337 -10.90 19.42 24.47
N GLN A 338 -9.63 19.60 24.07
CA GLN A 338 -8.68 20.44 24.83
C GLN A 338 -8.67 21.93 24.43
N PHE A 339 -9.04 22.25 23.19
CA PHE A 339 -8.93 23.60 22.62
C PHE A 339 -10.25 24.09 22.00
N GLY A 340 -11.34 23.95 22.77
CA GLY A 340 -12.68 24.40 22.40
C GLY A 340 -13.56 23.36 21.71
N GLU A 341 -14.83 23.71 21.51
CA GLU A 341 -15.80 22.85 20.81
C GLU A 341 -15.34 22.58 19.37
N GLY A 342 -15.42 21.31 18.95
CA GLY A 342 -14.97 20.87 17.63
C GLY A 342 -13.48 20.53 17.53
N SER A 343 -12.72 20.53 18.64
CA SER A 343 -11.34 19.99 18.63
C SER A 343 -11.36 18.52 18.21
N GLN A 344 -10.51 18.18 17.24
CA GLN A 344 -10.33 16.81 16.73
C GLN A 344 -9.60 15.90 17.72
N PHE A 345 -8.94 16.47 18.73
CA PHE A 345 -8.14 15.75 19.70
C PHE A 345 -8.48 16.13 21.14
N GLY A 346 -8.43 15.12 22.00
CA GLY A 346 -8.26 15.21 23.44
C GLY A 346 -6.78 15.25 23.82
N ILE A 347 -6.41 14.56 24.92
CA ILE A 347 -5.01 14.24 25.24
C ILE A 347 -4.76 12.82 24.72
N GLY A 348 -3.96 12.69 23.66
CA GLY A 348 -3.65 11.41 23.03
C GLY A 348 -4.76 10.81 22.16
N PHE A 349 -6.03 11.09 22.41
CA PHE A 349 -7.16 10.50 21.67
C PHE A 349 -7.68 11.42 20.56
N GLY A 350 -7.89 10.88 19.36
CA GLY A 350 -8.75 11.47 18.35
C GLY A 350 -10.22 11.38 18.78
N LEU A 351 -10.98 12.45 18.55
CA LEU A 351 -12.36 12.62 18.97
C LEU A 351 -13.28 12.74 17.75
N GLY A 352 -14.46 12.13 17.82
CA GLY A 352 -15.44 12.18 16.75
C GLY A 352 -16.79 11.63 17.15
N THR A 353 -17.57 11.19 16.16
CA THR A 353 -18.83 10.47 16.37
C THR A 353 -18.93 9.28 15.43
N LEU A 354 -19.57 8.21 15.89
CA LEU A 354 -19.96 7.05 15.08
C LEU A 354 -21.47 6.89 15.19
N ASP A 355 -22.18 7.11 14.08
CA ASP A 355 -23.64 7.03 14.00
C ASP A 355 -24.38 7.88 15.08
N GLY A 356 -23.76 8.98 15.51
CA GLY A 356 -24.27 9.90 16.52
C GLY A 356 -23.81 9.63 17.96
N ASP A 357 -23.22 8.46 18.23
CA ASP A 357 -22.59 8.15 19.51
C ASP A 357 -21.18 8.79 19.58
N ARG A 358 -20.78 9.26 20.77
CA ARG A 358 -19.46 9.87 20.99
C ARG A 358 -18.37 8.83 20.73
N TYR A 359 -17.38 9.20 19.92
CA TYR A 359 -16.26 8.33 19.56
C TYR A 359 -14.94 8.88 20.08
N ALA A 360 -14.10 8.00 20.60
CA ALA A 360 -12.70 8.29 20.90
C ALA A 360 -11.82 7.13 20.43
N GLY A 361 -10.58 7.42 20.01
CA GLY A 361 -9.68 6.37 19.54
C GLY A 361 -8.34 6.91 19.08
N HIS A 362 -7.50 6.01 18.57
CA HIS A 362 -6.26 6.38 17.90
C HIS A 362 -5.84 5.29 16.91
N GLY A 363 -5.46 5.71 15.70
CA GLY A 363 -4.92 4.82 14.68
C GLY A 363 -3.39 4.73 14.75
N GLY A 364 -2.83 3.67 14.19
CA GLY A 364 -1.39 3.47 14.10
C GLY A 364 -0.99 3.00 12.71
N ALA A 365 0.14 3.50 12.21
CA ALA A 365 0.80 2.97 11.03
C ALA A 365 2.30 3.00 11.30
N ILE A 366 2.98 1.90 11.02
CA ILE A 366 4.44 1.82 11.06
C ILE A 366 4.87 0.61 10.25
N TYR A 367 5.69 0.82 9.23
CA TYR A 367 6.36 -0.21 8.43
C TYR A 367 5.60 -1.53 8.30
N GLY A 368 4.62 -1.54 7.41
CA GLY A 368 3.91 -2.78 7.11
C GLY A 368 2.85 -3.14 8.15
N PHE A 369 2.62 -2.33 9.17
CA PHE A 369 1.54 -2.53 10.13
C PHE A 369 0.56 -1.36 10.12
N ALA A 370 -0.73 -1.68 10.22
CA ALA A 370 -1.79 -0.71 10.46
C ALA A 370 -2.66 -1.18 11.64
N THR A 371 -3.02 -0.25 12.51
CA THR A 371 -3.83 -0.49 13.71
C THR A 371 -4.94 0.54 13.79
N GLN A 372 -6.10 0.12 14.30
CA GLN A 372 -7.10 1.04 14.84
C GLN A 372 -7.53 0.58 16.23
N LEU A 373 -7.52 1.51 17.18
CA LEU A 373 -8.16 1.39 18.48
C LEU A 373 -9.31 2.40 18.54
N GLY A 374 -10.55 1.92 18.66
CA GLY A 374 -11.74 2.78 18.65
C GLY A 374 -12.74 2.39 19.72
N MET A 375 -13.39 3.38 20.33
CA MET A 375 -14.34 3.15 21.41
C MET A 375 -15.49 4.15 21.42
N LEU A 376 -16.58 3.71 22.04
CA LEU A 376 -17.77 4.49 22.35
C LEU A 376 -17.86 4.66 23.87
N PRO A 377 -17.29 5.73 24.45
CA PRO A 377 -17.11 5.84 25.90
C PRO A 377 -18.44 5.82 26.67
N ASP A 378 -19.48 6.44 26.13
CA ASP A 378 -20.78 6.55 26.82
C ASP A 378 -21.52 5.19 26.87
N GLN A 379 -21.26 4.33 25.88
CA GLN A 379 -21.78 2.97 25.75
C GLN A 379 -20.87 1.95 26.44
N LYS A 380 -19.67 2.37 26.86
CA LYS A 380 -18.62 1.55 27.48
C LYS A 380 -18.19 0.37 26.61
N MET A 381 -18.08 0.58 25.30
CA MET A 381 -17.72 -0.45 24.31
C MET A 381 -16.51 -0.04 23.50
N GLY A 382 -15.66 -1.00 23.15
CA GLY A 382 -14.44 -0.77 22.37
C GLY A 382 -14.13 -1.92 21.42
N ALA A 383 -13.38 -1.61 20.36
CA ALA A 383 -12.77 -2.61 19.48
C ALA A 383 -11.36 -2.17 19.03
N VAL A 384 -10.52 -3.16 18.79
CA VAL A 384 -9.18 -2.97 18.22
C VAL A 384 -8.97 -3.94 17.06
N ALA A 385 -8.32 -3.48 16.00
CA ALA A 385 -7.90 -4.30 14.86
C ALA A 385 -6.47 -3.94 14.44
N VAL A 386 -5.65 -4.94 14.14
CA VAL A 386 -4.26 -4.79 13.67
C VAL A 386 -4.02 -5.68 12.47
N THR A 387 -3.31 -5.20 11.44
CA THR A 387 -3.01 -5.94 10.20
C THR A 387 -1.56 -5.71 9.73
N THR A 388 -1.09 -6.57 8.82
CA THR A 388 0.31 -6.73 8.35
C THR A 388 0.58 -6.15 6.95
N VAL A 389 -0.14 -5.08 6.59
CA VAL A 389 0.19 -4.26 5.41
C VAL A 389 0.22 -2.78 5.79
N ASP A 390 1.20 -2.06 5.27
CA ASP A 390 1.38 -0.62 5.55
C ASP A 390 0.18 0.18 5.05
N VAL A 391 -0.18 1.27 5.74
CA VAL A 391 -1.25 2.21 5.33
C VAL A 391 -2.54 1.50 4.89
N SER A 392 -2.92 0.42 5.59
CA SER A 392 -4.24 -0.20 5.44
C SER A 392 -5.21 0.27 6.52
N ASN A 393 -5.02 1.48 7.06
CA ASN A 393 -5.81 2.04 8.15
C ASN A 393 -7.30 2.14 7.81
N ALA A 394 -7.65 2.43 6.56
CA ALA A 394 -9.05 2.44 6.14
C ALA A 394 -9.73 1.09 6.36
N VAL A 395 -8.98 -0.02 6.26
CA VAL A 395 -9.51 -1.37 6.54
C VAL A 395 -9.68 -1.57 8.05
N THR A 396 -8.68 -1.26 8.87
CA THR A 396 -8.80 -1.41 10.33
C THR A 396 -9.89 -0.52 10.91
N ASP A 397 -10.06 0.71 10.38
CA ASP A 397 -11.14 1.63 10.75
C ASP A 397 -12.51 1.01 10.47
N ARG A 398 -12.70 0.47 9.27
CA ARG A 398 -13.96 -0.19 8.89
C ARG A 398 -14.27 -1.37 9.79
N VAL A 399 -13.28 -2.21 10.10
CA VAL A 399 -13.44 -3.38 10.96
C VAL A 399 -13.85 -2.94 12.36
N VAL A 400 -13.17 -1.95 12.94
CA VAL A 400 -13.49 -1.40 14.28
C VAL A 400 -14.87 -0.74 14.30
N ASP A 401 -15.20 0.11 13.32
CA ASP A 401 -16.50 0.77 13.22
C ASP A 401 -17.65 -0.24 13.08
N TYR A 402 -17.45 -1.28 12.25
CA TYR A 402 -18.45 -2.32 12.08
C TYR A 402 -18.61 -3.15 13.36
N ALA A 403 -17.50 -3.52 14.00
CA ALA A 403 -17.51 -4.20 15.29
C ALA A 403 -18.29 -3.41 16.36
N LEU A 404 -18.05 -2.10 16.49
CA LEU A 404 -18.77 -1.23 17.43
C LEU A 404 -20.27 -1.18 17.11
N ARG A 405 -20.64 -1.06 15.84
CA ARG A 405 -22.06 -1.11 15.42
C ARG A 405 -22.73 -2.43 15.79
N LEU A 406 -22.03 -3.56 15.65
CA LEU A 406 -22.54 -4.86 16.05
C LEU A 406 -22.72 -4.96 17.58
N LEU A 407 -21.75 -4.47 18.36
CA LEU A 407 -21.84 -4.44 19.83
C LEU A 407 -23.03 -3.61 20.30
N VAL A 408 -23.22 -2.43 19.72
CA VAL A 408 -24.36 -1.55 20.04
C VAL A 408 -25.69 -2.20 19.68
N ALA A 409 -25.80 -2.80 18.49
CA ALA A 409 -27.03 -3.47 18.05
C ALA A 409 -27.36 -4.68 18.96
N GLU A 410 -26.36 -5.51 19.29
CA GLU A 410 -26.53 -6.65 20.20
C GLU A 410 -27.00 -6.18 21.59
N ALA A 411 -26.36 -5.16 22.16
CA ALA A 411 -26.72 -4.62 23.47
C ALA A 411 -28.13 -3.99 23.51
N ARG A 412 -28.59 -3.43 22.38
CA ARG A 412 -29.95 -2.88 22.24
C ARG A 412 -31.00 -3.93 21.86
N GLY A 413 -30.59 -5.18 21.57
CA GLY A 413 -31.48 -6.22 21.06
C GLY A 413 -32.04 -5.91 19.66
N GLU A 414 -31.30 -5.11 18.89
CA GLU A 414 -31.64 -4.71 17.52
C GLU A 414 -31.14 -5.74 16.52
N ALA A 415 -31.64 -5.68 15.28
CA ALA A 415 -31.11 -6.50 14.21
C ALA A 415 -29.66 -6.08 13.90
N LEU A 416 -28.74 -7.05 13.87
CA LEU A 416 -27.35 -6.78 13.51
C LEU A 416 -27.29 -6.15 12.10
N PRO A 417 -26.62 -5.00 11.93
CA PRO A 417 -26.51 -4.34 10.63
C PRO A 417 -25.74 -5.20 9.62
N ASP A 418 -26.11 -5.12 8.34
CA ASP A 418 -25.31 -5.65 7.25
C ASP A 418 -24.08 -4.77 6.97
N PHE A 419 -23.02 -5.36 6.42
CA PHE A 419 -21.85 -4.61 5.95
C PHE A 419 -21.94 -4.30 4.45
N ALA A 420 -21.22 -3.27 4.03
CA ALA A 420 -21.15 -2.88 2.63
C ALA A 420 -20.21 -3.82 1.86
N VAL A 421 -20.74 -4.55 0.88
CA VAL A 421 -19.95 -5.28 -0.12
C VAL A 421 -19.80 -4.41 -1.37
N THR A 422 -18.61 -4.45 -1.99
CA THR A 422 -18.35 -3.78 -3.26
C THR A 422 -17.83 -4.78 -4.30
N GLU A 423 -18.08 -4.49 -5.56
CA GLU A 423 -17.75 -5.36 -6.70
C GLU A 423 -16.75 -4.68 -7.63
N PRO A 424 -16.01 -5.43 -8.47
CA PRO A 424 -15.21 -4.83 -9.55
C PRO A 424 -16.06 -3.90 -10.42
N VAL A 425 -15.48 -2.79 -10.86
CA VAL A 425 -16.20 -1.85 -11.74
C VAL A 425 -16.47 -2.52 -13.08
N PRO A 426 -17.73 -2.61 -13.55
CA PRO A 426 -18.02 -3.22 -14.84
C PRO A 426 -17.30 -2.48 -15.97
N ALA A 427 -16.70 -3.20 -16.91
CA ALA A 427 -15.93 -2.62 -18.02
C ALA A 427 -16.69 -1.50 -18.76
N ARG A 428 -17.99 -1.68 -19.03
CA ARG A 428 -18.84 -0.65 -19.66
C ARG A 428 -18.93 0.66 -18.86
N VAL A 429 -18.88 0.58 -17.53
CA VAL A 429 -18.92 1.74 -16.63
C VAL A 429 -17.54 2.39 -16.62
N LEU A 430 -16.48 1.58 -16.55
CA LEU A 430 -15.11 2.07 -16.63
C LEU A 430 -14.84 2.77 -17.98
N ASP A 431 -15.27 2.22 -19.11
CA ASP A 431 -15.13 2.85 -20.43
C ASP A 431 -15.86 4.21 -20.49
N ALA A 432 -17.03 4.30 -19.84
CA ALA A 432 -17.79 5.53 -19.76
C ALA A 432 -17.24 6.53 -18.73
N ALA A 433 -16.46 6.06 -17.74
CA ALA A 433 -15.89 6.85 -16.66
C ALA A 433 -14.45 7.27 -16.95
N ALA A 434 -13.69 6.50 -17.73
CA ALA A 434 -12.28 6.74 -17.98
C ALA A 434 -12.08 8.10 -18.63
N GLY A 435 -11.29 8.95 -18.00
CA GLY A 435 -11.19 10.34 -18.41
C GLY A 435 -10.64 11.25 -17.34
N VAL A 436 -10.58 12.51 -17.74
CA VAL A 436 -10.19 13.64 -16.91
C VAL A 436 -11.42 14.49 -16.65
N PHE A 437 -11.62 14.87 -15.40
CA PHE A 437 -12.73 15.70 -14.98
C PHE A 437 -12.26 16.82 -14.06
N GLU A 438 -13.00 17.94 -14.07
CA GLU A 438 -12.70 19.12 -13.25
C GLU A 438 -13.97 19.64 -12.58
N ALA A 439 -13.86 20.00 -11.29
CA ALA A 439 -14.91 20.64 -10.51
C ALA A 439 -15.02 22.14 -10.84
N GLY A 440 -15.32 22.47 -12.10
CA GLY A 440 -15.31 23.83 -12.64
C GLY A 440 -13.91 24.36 -12.98
N PRO A 441 -13.79 25.55 -13.60
CA PRO A 441 -12.51 26.09 -14.05
C PRO A 441 -11.54 26.31 -12.87
N GLY A 442 -10.38 25.64 -12.90
CA GLY A 442 -9.38 25.71 -11.83
C GLY A 442 -9.78 24.99 -10.53
N GLY A 443 -10.85 24.19 -10.58
CA GLY A 443 -11.29 23.36 -9.47
C GLY A 443 -10.50 22.06 -9.33
N MET A 444 -10.90 21.24 -8.36
CA MET A 444 -10.30 19.94 -8.12
C MET A 444 -10.37 19.05 -9.36
N ARG A 445 -9.23 18.48 -9.72
CA ARG A 445 -9.10 17.55 -10.84
C ARG A 445 -9.28 16.12 -10.36
N LEU A 446 -10.01 15.35 -11.15
CA LEU A 446 -10.29 13.94 -10.91
C LEU A 446 -9.90 13.18 -12.17
N THR A 447 -9.01 12.20 -12.03
CA THR A 447 -8.61 11.30 -13.12
C THR A 447 -9.18 9.92 -12.85
N VAL A 448 -9.97 9.37 -13.77
CA VAL A 448 -10.40 7.97 -13.74
C VAL A 448 -9.69 7.20 -14.83
N ARG A 449 -9.08 6.07 -14.47
CA ARG A 449 -8.43 5.18 -15.45
C ARG A 449 -8.54 3.71 -15.06
N ALA A 450 -8.47 2.87 -16.08
CA ALA A 450 -8.10 1.48 -15.92
C ALA A 450 -6.64 1.39 -15.45
N GLY A 451 -6.35 0.49 -14.53
CA GLY A 451 -5.00 0.24 -14.04
C GLY A 451 -4.74 -1.25 -13.84
N LEU A 452 -3.48 -1.59 -13.57
CA LEU A 452 -3.13 -2.96 -13.17
C LEU A 452 -3.63 -3.16 -11.74
N GLY A 453 -4.59 -4.06 -11.57
CA GLY A 453 -5.01 -4.59 -10.29
C GLY A 453 -4.14 -5.77 -9.86
N ALA A 454 -4.35 -6.24 -8.64
CA ALA A 454 -3.69 -7.43 -8.12
C ALA A 454 -3.99 -8.64 -9.04
N GLY A 455 -2.98 -9.48 -9.31
CA GLY A 455 -3.13 -10.67 -10.16
C GLY A 455 -3.31 -10.37 -11.66
N GLY A 456 -3.08 -9.13 -12.11
CA GLY A 456 -3.17 -8.73 -13.52
C GLY A 456 -4.60 -8.53 -14.03
N GLU A 457 -5.55 -8.32 -13.12
CA GLU A 457 -6.90 -7.84 -13.43
C GLU A 457 -6.91 -6.34 -13.74
N THR A 458 -7.94 -5.87 -14.42
CA THR A 458 -8.11 -4.43 -14.68
C THR A 458 -8.90 -3.81 -13.53
N ASP A 459 -8.24 -3.00 -12.72
CA ASP A 459 -8.89 -2.21 -11.68
C ASP A 459 -9.20 -0.79 -12.20
N ALA A 460 -10.14 -0.11 -11.53
CA ALA A 460 -10.42 1.30 -11.77
C ALA A 460 -9.77 2.12 -10.66
N PHE A 461 -9.12 3.24 -10.99
CA PHE A 461 -8.52 4.13 -10.02
C PHE A 461 -9.02 5.55 -10.20
N VAL A 462 -9.11 6.27 -9.08
CA VAL A 462 -9.29 7.71 -9.03
C VAL A 462 -8.09 8.37 -8.37
N GLU A 463 -7.52 9.37 -9.03
CA GLU A 463 -6.55 10.27 -8.42
C GLU A 463 -7.28 11.56 -8.05
N LEU A 464 -7.25 11.92 -6.76
CA LEU A 464 -7.97 13.06 -6.22
C LEU A 464 -7.16 13.74 -5.11
N GLY A 465 -6.75 14.97 -5.35
CA GLY A 465 -5.94 15.74 -4.40
C GLY A 465 -4.59 15.05 -4.16
N GLN A 466 -4.37 14.61 -2.91
CA GLN A 466 -3.09 14.10 -2.43
C GLN A 466 -2.99 12.57 -2.38
N ALA A 467 -3.98 11.86 -2.92
CA ALA A 467 -4.08 10.42 -2.82
C ALA A 467 -4.66 9.78 -4.09
N ARG A 468 -4.38 8.49 -4.25
CA ARG A 468 -4.99 7.63 -5.26
C ARG A 468 -5.80 6.54 -4.57
N TYR A 469 -7.02 6.32 -5.07
CA TYR A 469 -7.93 5.30 -4.56
C TYR A 469 -8.37 4.32 -5.64
N ARG A 470 -8.49 3.04 -5.32
CA ARG A 470 -9.21 2.06 -6.15
C ARG A 470 -10.70 2.34 -6.08
N LEU A 471 -11.35 2.42 -7.23
CA LEU A 471 -12.79 2.50 -7.36
C LEU A 471 -13.39 1.09 -7.46
N ARG A 472 -14.51 0.90 -6.77
CA ARG A 472 -15.35 -0.29 -6.80
C ARG A 472 -16.80 0.10 -7.09
N ALA A 473 -17.59 -0.85 -7.56
CA ALA A 473 -19.02 -0.66 -7.78
C ALA A 473 -19.82 -1.05 -6.53
N ARG A 474 -20.86 -0.27 -6.24
CA ARG A 474 -21.88 -0.58 -5.23
C ARG A 474 -23.25 -0.16 -5.75
N GLY A 475 -24.03 -1.14 -6.21
CA GLY A 475 -25.25 -0.87 -6.98
C GLY A 475 -24.93 -0.05 -8.23
N ASP A 476 -25.62 1.07 -8.43
CA ASP A 476 -25.42 1.97 -9.57
C ASP A 476 -24.39 3.10 -9.29
N THR A 477 -23.63 3.00 -8.19
CA THR A 477 -22.63 4.01 -7.77
C THR A 477 -21.23 3.44 -7.77
N LEU A 478 -20.22 4.31 -7.92
CA LEU A 478 -18.83 3.99 -7.63
C LEU A 478 -18.47 4.47 -6.22
N ILE A 479 -17.54 3.77 -5.60
CA ILE A 479 -17.04 4.08 -4.25
C ILE A 479 -15.54 3.83 -4.22
N ALA A 480 -14.77 4.70 -3.55
CA ALA A 480 -13.39 4.40 -3.22
C ALA A 480 -13.37 3.26 -2.19
N ASP A 481 -12.62 2.22 -2.47
CA ASP A 481 -12.52 1.04 -1.62
C ASP A 481 -11.21 0.28 -1.89
N ASP A 482 -10.18 0.64 -1.12
CA ASP A 482 -8.85 0.00 -1.09
C ASP A 482 -8.24 0.02 0.33
N ARG A 483 -6.93 -0.24 0.41
CA ARG A 483 -6.16 -0.19 1.66
C ARG A 483 -6.13 1.24 2.23
N HIS A 484 -6.04 2.25 1.37
CA HIS A 484 -5.78 3.63 1.73
C HIS A 484 -7.06 4.42 2.07
N GLY A 485 -8.20 4.07 1.48
CA GLY A 485 -9.46 4.77 1.71
C GLY A 485 -10.70 3.95 1.41
N PHE A 486 -11.76 4.27 2.15
CA PHE A 486 -13.12 3.81 1.89
C PHE A 486 -14.11 4.96 1.95
N GLY A 487 -14.98 5.09 0.95
CA GLY A 487 -16.00 6.13 0.89
C GLY A 487 -15.95 6.90 -0.42
N GLY A 488 -16.32 8.18 -0.39
CA GLY A 488 -16.39 8.99 -1.63
C GLY A 488 -17.33 8.35 -2.66
N PHE A 489 -18.64 8.49 -2.47
CA PHE A 489 -19.59 7.93 -3.43
C PHE A 489 -19.62 8.82 -4.66
N PHE A 490 -19.35 8.25 -5.81
CA PHE A 490 -19.39 8.90 -7.11
C PHE A 490 -20.53 8.32 -7.94
N THR A 491 -21.39 9.18 -8.47
CA THR A 491 -22.32 8.80 -9.53
C THR A 491 -21.69 9.16 -10.86
N VAL A 492 -21.58 8.18 -11.76
CA VAL A 492 -20.99 8.37 -13.08
C VAL A 492 -22.10 8.52 -14.11
N SER A 493 -21.97 9.54 -14.93
CA SER A 493 -22.73 9.71 -16.17
C SER A 493 -21.76 9.91 -17.33
N ARG A 494 -22.26 9.90 -18.57
CA ARG A 494 -21.42 10.25 -19.72
C ARG A 494 -20.90 11.69 -19.67
N GLU A 495 -21.66 12.61 -19.08
CA GLU A 495 -21.35 14.04 -19.07
C GLU A 495 -20.43 14.46 -17.91
N GLY A 496 -20.34 13.63 -16.87
CA GLY A 496 -19.53 13.95 -15.69
C GLY A 496 -19.70 12.96 -14.54
N ILE A 497 -18.93 13.21 -13.49
CA ILE A 497 -18.93 12.47 -12.23
C ILE A 497 -19.47 13.40 -11.15
N THR A 498 -20.44 12.96 -10.36
CA THR A 498 -20.94 13.73 -9.22
C THR A 498 -20.58 13.01 -7.93
N ALA A 499 -19.79 13.68 -7.09
CA ALA A 499 -19.45 13.20 -5.76
C ALA A 499 -20.65 13.33 -4.80
N ARG A 500 -20.63 12.58 -3.71
CA ARG A 500 -21.72 12.49 -2.72
C ARG A 500 -22.06 13.83 -2.09
N ASP A 501 -21.06 14.70 -1.93
CA ASP A 501 -21.20 16.04 -1.37
C ASP A 501 -21.89 17.03 -2.34
N GLY A 502 -22.23 16.57 -3.55
CA GLY A 502 -22.85 17.36 -4.60
C GLY A 502 -21.86 18.02 -5.55
N THR A 503 -20.54 17.83 -5.35
CA THR A 503 -19.52 18.36 -6.27
C THR A 503 -19.66 17.67 -7.63
N VAL A 504 -19.87 18.47 -8.67
CA VAL A 504 -19.99 18.00 -10.06
C VAL A 504 -18.65 18.20 -10.77
N PHE A 505 -18.08 17.10 -11.24
CA PHE A 505 -16.89 17.07 -12.07
C PHE A 505 -17.31 16.88 -13.52
N THR A 506 -17.06 17.88 -14.35
CA THR A 506 -17.38 17.83 -15.78
C THR A 506 -16.22 17.20 -16.53
N ARG A 507 -16.53 16.31 -17.48
CA ARG A 507 -15.52 15.68 -18.34
C ARG A 507 -14.82 16.76 -19.17
N VAL A 508 -13.49 16.83 -19.05
CA VAL A 508 -12.63 17.71 -19.84
C VAL A 508 -12.07 16.97 -21.05
N SER A 509 -11.69 15.71 -20.88
CA SER A 509 -11.18 14.85 -21.96
C SER A 509 -11.33 13.37 -21.62
N ASP A 510 -11.28 12.52 -22.63
CA ASP A 510 -11.05 11.08 -22.43
C ASP A 510 -9.63 10.82 -21.93
N TRP A 511 -9.37 9.64 -21.39
CA TRP A 511 -8.05 9.25 -20.88
C TRP A 511 -7.09 8.91 -22.05
N PRO A 512 -5.80 9.30 -22.01
CA PRO A 512 -5.09 10.07 -20.98
C PRO A 512 -5.17 11.60 -21.12
N GLY A 513 -6.05 12.09 -22.00
CA GLY A 513 -6.24 13.51 -22.28
C GLY A 513 -5.22 14.07 -23.26
N PRO A 514 -5.16 15.39 -23.45
CA PRO A 514 -4.17 16.01 -24.33
C PRO A 514 -2.75 15.82 -23.78
N GLU A 515 -1.77 15.71 -24.69
CA GLU A 515 -0.35 15.62 -24.31
C GLU A 515 0.06 16.85 -23.48
N PRO A 516 0.68 16.64 -22.30
CA PRO A 516 1.17 17.76 -21.48
C PRO A 516 2.23 18.60 -22.18
N ALA A 517 2.35 19.87 -21.79
CA ALA A 517 3.44 20.75 -22.20
C ALA A 517 4.81 20.22 -21.73
N ASP A 518 5.89 20.77 -22.29
CA ASP A 518 7.23 20.45 -21.82
C ASP A 518 7.42 20.88 -20.37
N SER A 519 8.08 20.01 -19.61
CA SER A 519 8.51 20.35 -18.26
C SER A 519 9.41 21.61 -18.32
N PRO A 520 9.20 22.59 -17.42
CA PRO A 520 10.10 23.72 -17.34
C PRO A 520 11.55 23.25 -17.11
N ALA A 521 12.47 23.69 -17.97
CA ALA A 521 13.86 23.19 -17.96
C ALA A 521 14.57 23.31 -16.59
N ARG A 522 14.18 24.29 -15.77
CA ARG A 522 14.70 24.48 -14.40
C ARG A 522 14.38 23.32 -13.45
N PHE A 523 13.34 22.54 -13.71
CA PHE A 523 12.93 21.39 -12.90
C PHE A 523 13.69 20.11 -13.24
N SER A 524 14.23 19.99 -14.46
CA SER A 524 14.99 18.81 -14.91
C SER A 524 16.05 18.33 -13.89
N PRO A 525 16.92 19.19 -13.30
CA PRO A 525 17.89 18.71 -12.31
C PRO A 525 17.27 18.28 -10.97
N LEU A 526 16.04 18.69 -10.66
CA LEU A 526 15.34 18.44 -9.40
C LEU A 526 14.52 17.14 -9.44
N ILE A 527 13.99 16.79 -10.62
CA ILE A 527 13.23 15.55 -10.82
C ILE A 527 14.14 14.33 -10.58
N GLY A 528 13.64 13.37 -9.81
CA GLY A 528 14.35 12.15 -9.50
C GLY A 528 13.91 11.53 -8.19
N GLU A 529 14.70 10.55 -7.75
CA GLU A 529 14.47 9.80 -6.53
C GLU A 529 15.52 10.15 -5.48
N TYR A 530 15.09 10.24 -4.23
CA TYR A 530 15.90 10.62 -3.10
C TYR A 530 15.61 9.67 -1.93
N GLY A 531 16.57 9.49 -1.02
CA GLY A 531 16.40 8.66 0.17
C GLY A 531 16.85 7.21 -0.01
N TRP A 532 16.20 6.31 0.72
CA TRP A 532 16.61 4.92 0.92
C TRP A 532 15.65 3.95 0.22
N ASP A 533 16.07 2.71 0.00
CA ASP A 533 15.25 1.70 -0.71
C ASP A 533 13.93 1.40 0.01
N HIS A 534 13.92 1.44 1.35
CA HIS A 534 12.72 1.19 2.14
C HIS A 534 11.77 2.40 2.20
N ASN A 535 12.23 3.60 1.84
CA ASN A 535 11.42 4.83 1.88
C ASN A 535 11.98 5.89 0.92
N VAL A 536 11.52 5.83 -0.33
CA VAL A 536 11.95 6.71 -1.43
C VAL A 536 11.07 7.96 -1.47
N LEU A 537 11.71 9.12 -1.50
CA LEU A 537 11.09 10.39 -1.87
C LEU A 537 11.17 10.56 -3.39
N PHE A 538 10.02 10.62 -4.06
CA PHE A 538 9.98 10.93 -5.49
C PHE A 538 9.69 12.42 -5.68
N ILE A 539 10.55 13.11 -6.42
CA ILE A 539 10.27 14.44 -6.95
C ILE A 539 9.99 14.30 -8.44
N TYR A 540 8.82 14.74 -8.86
CA TYR A 540 8.37 14.59 -10.24
C TYR A 540 7.65 15.84 -10.71
N GLU A 541 7.62 16.06 -12.01
CA GLU A 541 6.87 17.18 -12.59
C GLU A 541 5.49 16.69 -13.04
N ASP A 542 4.44 17.44 -12.68
CA ASP A 542 3.11 17.29 -13.25
C ASP A 542 2.56 18.65 -13.70
N ARG A 543 2.31 18.78 -15.02
CA ARG A 543 1.68 19.94 -15.68
C ARG A 543 2.23 21.31 -15.27
N GLY A 544 3.55 21.43 -15.14
CA GLY A 544 4.24 22.68 -14.86
C GLY A 544 4.47 22.98 -13.37
N SER A 545 4.07 22.07 -12.47
CA SER A 545 4.40 22.11 -11.04
C SER A 545 5.29 20.92 -10.66
N LEU A 546 6.10 21.06 -9.61
CA LEU A 546 6.75 19.91 -8.97
C LEU A 546 5.81 19.27 -7.96
N HIS A 547 5.92 17.96 -7.82
CA HIS A 547 5.19 17.16 -6.85
C HIS A 547 6.18 16.30 -6.06
N ALA A 548 5.81 15.96 -4.83
CA ALA A 548 6.48 14.99 -4.00
C ALA A 548 5.57 13.77 -3.76
N LEU A 549 6.09 12.55 -3.90
CA LEU A 549 5.53 11.36 -3.25
C LEU A 549 6.44 11.01 -2.06
N ILE A 550 5.92 11.10 -0.84
CA ILE A 550 6.62 10.83 0.40
C ILE A 550 5.89 9.74 1.21
N GLU A 551 6.63 8.91 1.95
CA GLU A 551 6.08 7.74 2.68
C GLU A 551 5.29 6.76 1.78
N TRP A 552 5.62 6.66 0.49
CA TRP A 552 4.94 5.81 -0.51
C TRP A 552 3.47 6.13 -0.83
N ILE A 553 2.82 7.00 -0.05
CA ILE A 553 1.37 7.22 -0.09
C ILE A 553 0.96 8.70 -0.17
N GLU A 554 1.78 9.64 0.29
CA GLU A 554 1.41 11.06 0.35
C GLU A 554 1.90 11.77 -0.91
N MET A 555 0.98 12.08 -1.83
CA MET A 555 1.27 12.90 -3.01
C MET A 555 1.01 14.37 -2.69
N ALA A 556 1.97 15.25 -2.90
CA ALA A 556 1.80 16.68 -2.65
C ALA A 556 2.25 17.50 -3.85
N GLU A 557 1.37 18.38 -4.34
CA GLU A 557 1.78 19.47 -5.25
C GLU A 557 2.60 20.49 -4.44
N LEU A 558 3.77 20.84 -4.99
CA LEU A 558 4.72 21.74 -4.35
C LEU A 558 4.62 23.15 -4.97
N THR A 559 4.53 24.16 -4.12
CA THR A 559 4.54 25.56 -4.55
C THR A 559 5.97 26.10 -4.56
N GLU A 560 6.46 26.58 -5.70
CA GLU A 560 7.78 27.22 -5.81
C GLU A 560 7.79 28.54 -5.02
N ILE A 561 8.68 28.65 -4.02
CA ILE A 561 8.83 29.84 -3.16
C ILE A 561 10.20 30.53 -3.34
N GLY A 562 11.10 29.91 -4.09
CA GLY A 562 12.40 30.47 -4.45
C GLY A 562 13.23 29.47 -5.28
N PRO A 563 14.43 29.87 -5.71
CA PRO A 563 15.36 28.95 -6.37
C PRO A 563 15.62 27.73 -5.48
N ASP A 564 15.42 26.53 -6.02
CA ASP A 564 15.61 25.26 -5.32
C ASP A 564 14.78 25.10 -4.03
N ARG A 565 13.76 25.94 -3.82
CA ARG A 565 12.94 25.96 -2.59
C ARG A 565 11.45 25.93 -2.90
N PHE A 566 10.76 24.99 -2.26
CA PHE A 566 9.34 24.72 -2.47
C PHE A 566 8.61 24.54 -1.14
N ALA A 567 7.31 24.79 -1.13
CA ALA A 567 6.44 24.60 0.03
C ALA A 567 5.45 23.45 -0.22
N PHE A 568 5.21 22.64 0.81
CA PHE A 568 4.07 21.73 0.87
C PHE A 568 2.75 22.53 1.00
N PRO A 569 1.59 21.94 0.66
CA PRO A 569 0.29 22.58 0.83
C PRO A 569 0.04 23.06 2.27
N VAL A 570 -0.57 24.22 2.48
CA VAL A 570 -0.77 24.79 3.84
C VAL A 570 -2.04 24.27 4.54
N GLY A 571 -2.98 23.70 3.77
CA GLY A 571 -4.33 23.34 4.25
C GLY A 571 -4.66 21.84 4.23
N GLY A 572 -3.70 20.97 3.92
CA GLY A 572 -3.91 19.54 3.80
C GLY A 572 -2.60 18.78 3.70
N GLY A 573 -2.69 17.46 3.93
CA GLY A 573 -1.54 16.56 3.85
C GLY A 573 -0.74 16.46 5.14
N LEU A 574 0.13 15.46 5.21
CA LEU A 574 0.89 15.13 6.42
C LEU A 574 1.95 16.21 6.79
N TYR A 575 2.48 16.87 5.76
CA TYR A 575 3.61 17.81 5.85
C TYR A 575 3.18 19.28 5.72
N HIS A 576 1.93 19.58 6.03
CA HIS A 576 1.37 20.90 5.77
C HIS A 576 2.14 22.04 6.48
N GLY A 577 2.46 23.09 5.72
CA GLY A 577 3.23 24.24 6.20
C GLY A 577 4.76 24.06 6.20
N GLU A 578 5.26 22.87 5.87
CA GLU A 578 6.69 22.59 5.75
C GLU A 578 7.17 22.78 4.29
N GLY A 579 8.45 22.51 4.01
CA GLY A 579 9.02 22.75 2.67
C GLY A 579 9.98 21.67 2.16
N VAL A 580 10.40 21.85 0.92
CA VAL A 580 11.44 21.06 0.25
C VAL A 580 12.53 22.00 -0.26
N GLU A 581 13.78 21.74 0.11
CA GLU A 581 14.95 22.48 -0.37
C GLU A 581 15.96 21.54 -1.04
N PHE A 582 16.46 21.89 -2.22
CA PHE A 582 17.44 21.08 -2.94
C PHE A 582 18.86 21.57 -2.69
N GLU A 583 19.73 20.66 -2.26
CA GLU A 583 21.14 20.95 -2.04
C GLU A 583 21.97 20.60 -3.28
N ARG A 584 22.92 21.46 -3.61
CA ARG A 584 23.83 21.28 -4.75
C ARG A 584 25.27 21.13 -4.28
N ASP A 585 26.05 20.32 -5.00
CA ASP A 585 27.50 20.26 -4.83
C ASP A 585 28.21 21.47 -5.47
N ALA A 586 29.54 21.51 -5.32
CA ALA A 586 30.37 22.58 -5.91
C ALA A 586 30.34 22.62 -7.45
N ALA A 587 29.90 21.54 -8.11
CA ALA A 587 29.71 21.47 -9.56
C ALA A 587 28.30 21.92 -9.99
N GLY A 588 27.42 22.23 -9.03
CA GLY A 588 26.04 22.65 -9.28
C GLY A 588 25.05 21.49 -9.45
N SER A 589 25.49 20.24 -9.24
CA SER A 589 24.64 19.06 -9.32
C SER A 589 23.81 18.94 -8.05
N VAL A 590 22.51 18.66 -8.18
CA VAL A 590 21.67 18.38 -7.00
C VAL A 590 22.08 17.04 -6.41
N VAL A 591 22.41 17.03 -5.12
CA VAL A 591 22.89 15.86 -4.37
C VAL A 591 21.94 15.39 -3.28
N SER A 592 20.94 16.20 -2.93
CA SER A 592 19.92 15.86 -1.92
C SER A 592 18.69 16.76 -2.05
N ALA A 593 17.58 16.26 -1.51
CA ALA A 593 16.38 17.04 -1.21
C ALA A 593 16.16 17.02 0.31
N VAL A 594 16.03 18.18 0.92
CA VAL A 594 15.68 18.36 2.33
C VAL A 594 14.17 18.59 2.40
N ALA A 595 13.40 17.54 2.63
CA ALA A 595 11.93 17.60 2.71
C ALA A 595 11.50 17.54 4.18
N ALA A 596 10.72 18.53 4.63
CA ALA A 596 10.27 18.63 6.02
C ALA A 596 11.43 18.57 7.04
N GLY A 597 12.54 19.24 6.72
CA GLY A 597 13.76 19.24 7.54
C GLY A 597 14.61 17.97 7.46
N ILE A 598 14.14 16.93 6.77
CA ILE A 598 14.83 15.65 6.64
C ILE A 598 15.61 15.62 5.34
N ARG A 599 16.89 15.27 5.41
CA ARG A 599 17.77 15.20 4.25
C ARG A 599 17.69 13.84 3.57
N PHE A 600 17.14 13.81 2.36
CA PHE A 600 17.09 12.65 1.46
C PHE A 600 18.23 12.72 0.44
N PRO A 601 19.27 11.86 0.51
CA PRO A 601 20.34 11.82 -0.48
C PRO A 601 19.80 11.46 -1.87
N ARG A 602 20.30 12.07 -2.94
CA ARG A 602 19.92 11.69 -4.30
C ARG A 602 20.35 10.25 -4.59
N ARG A 603 19.43 9.45 -5.12
CA ARG A 603 19.70 8.07 -5.53
C ARG A 603 20.42 8.04 -6.87
N SER A 604 21.33 7.08 -7.04
CA SER A 604 21.98 6.81 -8.32
C SER A 604 21.03 6.03 -9.23
N GLY A 605 20.84 6.48 -10.47
CA GLY A 605 20.09 5.77 -11.51
C GLY A 605 20.79 5.86 -12.86
N ALA A 606 20.39 5.03 -13.81
CA ALA A 606 20.91 5.10 -15.18
C ALA A 606 20.63 6.51 -15.76
N ALA A 607 21.66 7.14 -16.32
CA ALA A 607 21.50 8.43 -16.98
C ALA A 607 20.49 8.29 -18.14
N THR A 608 19.61 9.29 -18.31
CA THR A 608 18.61 9.29 -19.37
C THR A 608 19.28 9.04 -20.73
N GLY A 609 18.88 7.99 -21.43
CA GLY A 609 19.37 7.64 -22.77
C GLY A 609 20.55 6.65 -22.82
N GLU A 610 21.13 6.26 -21.68
CA GLU A 610 22.09 5.15 -21.65
C GLU A 610 21.37 3.80 -21.68
N THR A 611 22.00 2.79 -22.29
CA THR A 611 21.50 1.41 -22.22
C THR A 611 21.99 0.80 -20.91
N PHE A 612 21.06 0.34 -20.10
CA PHE A 612 21.35 -0.41 -18.88
C PHE A 612 22.14 -1.68 -19.24
N VAL A 613 23.11 -2.08 -18.40
CA VAL A 613 23.96 -3.25 -18.62
C VAL A 613 24.14 -3.99 -17.31
N ILE A 614 23.89 -5.30 -17.32
CA ILE A 614 24.21 -6.18 -16.19
C ILE A 614 25.65 -6.67 -16.28
N VAL A 615 26.19 -7.14 -15.17
CA VAL A 615 27.37 -8.01 -15.18
C VAL A 615 26.87 -9.46 -15.25
N PRO A 616 27.03 -10.18 -16.38
CA PRO A 616 26.56 -11.55 -16.49
C PRO A 616 27.27 -12.45 -15.47
N ARG A 617 26.53 -13.35 -14.83
CA ARG A 617 27.08 -14.33 -13.87
C ARG A 617 28.15 -15.24 -14.48
N ARG A 618 28.09 -15.46 -15.79
CA ARG A 618 28.97 -16.34 -16.58
C ARG A 618 29.21 -15.74 -17.97
N PRO A 619 30.32 -16.09 -18.65
CA PRO A 619 30.59 -15.64 -20.00
C PRO A 619 29.45 -15.98 -20.99
N VAL A 620 29.05 -15.00 -21.80
CA VAL A 620 27.91 -15.14 -22.74
C VAL A 620 28.08 -16.32 -23.71
N GLU A 621 29.30 -16.59 -24.17
CA GLU A 621 29.56 -17.71 -25.10
C GLU A 621 29.44 -19.09 -24.45
N GLU A 622 29.74 -19.21 -23.16
CA GLU A 622 29.52 -20.45 -22.40
C GLU A 622 28.01 -20.69 -22.24
N LEU A 623 27.26 -19.66 -21.87
CA LEU A 623 25.80 -19.69 -21.78
C LEU A 623 25.15 -20.03 -23.12
N ARG A 624 25.69 -19.50 -24.23
CA ARG A 624 25.20 -19.78 -25.59
C ARG A 624 25.34 -21.27 -25.93
N GLY A 625 26.51 -21.86 -25.65
CA GLY A 625 26.76 -23.27 -25.91
C GLY A 625 25.81 -24.18 -25.13
N GLU A 626 25.57 -23.88 -23.86
CA GLU A 626 24.64 -24.65 -23.02
C GLU A 626 23.18 -24.49 -23.43
N ALA A 627 22.75 -23.27 -23.75
CA ALA A 627 21.38 -23.01 -24.14
C ALA A 627 21.03 -23.66 -25.48
N LEU A 628 21.96 -23.67 -26.45
CA LEU A 628 21.78 -24.35 -27.74
C LEU A 628 21.77 -25.88 -27.61
N ALA A 629 22.43 -26.43 -26.60
CA ALA A 629 22.42 -27.86 -26.31
C ALA A 629 21.18 -28.31 -25.50
N ALA A 630 20.41 -27.36 -24.96
CA ALA A 630 19.21 -27.62 -24.19
C ALA A 630 17.94 -27.62 -25.07
N SER A 631 16.87 -28.20 -24.54
CA SER A 631 15.55 -28.22 -25.18
C SER A 631 14.54 -27.46 -24.32
N PRO A 632 13.53 -26.81 -24.95
CA PRO A 632 12.43 -26.21 -24.22
C PRO A 632 11.67 -27.25 -23.38
N PRO A 633 11.03 -26.84 -22.27
CA PRO A 633 10.22 -27.74 -21.46
C PRO A 633 9.07 -28.32 -22.28
N ALA A 634 8.73 -29.58 -22.05
CA ALA A 634 7.61 -30.24 -22.70
C ALA A 634 6.28 -29.70 -22.18
N GLU A 635 5.33 -29.45 -23.07
CA GLU A 635 3.99 -29.00 -22.71
C GLU A 635 2.94 -30.09 -22.96
N GLN A 636 1.90 -30.11 -22.13
CA GLN A 636 0.75 -30.99 -22.26
C GLN A 636 -0.52 -30.17 -22.48
N GLY A 637 -1.43 -30.66 -23.30
CA GLY A 637 -2.71 -30.01 -23.61
C GLY A 637 -2.93 -29.83 -25.11
N GLU A 638 -4.14 -29.40 -25.47
CA GLU A 638 -4.47 -29.00 -26.84
C GLU A 638 -3.98 -27.57 -27.09
N LEU A 639 -2.86 -27.44 -27.81
CA LEU A 639 -2.26 -26.16 -28.22
C LEU A 639 -2.58 -25.89 -29.70
N ARG A 640 -2.69 -24.61 -30.06
CA ARG A 640 -2.82 -24.16 -31.45
C ARG A 640 -1.51 -24.35 -32.19
N ASP A 641 -1.61 -24.68 -33.47
CA ASP A 641 -0.46 -24.65 -34.37
C ASP A 641 0.06 -23.20 -34.47
N PRO A 642 1.37 -22.96 -34.32
CA PRO A 642 1.95 -21.62 -34.49
C PRO A 642 1.76 -21.10 -35.92
N ASP A 643 1.40 -19.82 -36.02
CA ASP A 643 1.30 -19.08 -37.27
C ASP A 643 2.05 -17.75 -37.13
N LEU A 644 3.38 -17.86 -37.06
CA LEU A 644 4.26 -16.71 -36.97
C LEU A 644 4.29 -15.99 -38.31
N VAL A 645 3.88 -14.72 -38.32
CA VAL A 645 3.96 -13.77 -39.45
C VAL A 645 5.06 -12.73 -39.19
N GLU A 646 5.68 -12.21 -40.25
CA GLU A 646 6.69 -11.15 -40.10
C GLU A 646 5.94 -9.83 -39.93
N LEU A 647 6.29 -9.06 -38.90
CA LEU A 647 5.50 -7.88 -38.54
C LEU A 647 5.49 -6.83 -39.65
N SER A 648 6.58 -6.73 -40.43
CA SER A 648 6.73 -5.78 -41.54
C SER A 648 5.75 -6.05 -42.69
N GLU A 649 5.29 -7.29 -42.85
CA GLU A 649 4.31 -7.69 -43.86
C GLU A 649 2.87 -7.29 -43.45
N VAL A 650 2.62 -7.16 -42.14
CA VAL A 650 1.30 -6.86 -41.57
C VAL A 650 1.17 -5.39 -41.18
N VAL A 651 2.25 -4.76 -40.74
CA VAL A 651 2.29 -3.37 -40.25
C VAL A 651 3.46 -2.59 -40.89
N PRO A 652 3.31 -2.11 -42.13
CA PRO A 652 4.41 -1.44 -42.86
C PRO A 652 4.91 -0.12 -42.24
N ALA A 653 4.12 0.51 -41.36
CA ALA A 653 4.42 1.80 -40.75
C ALA A 653 5.27 1.73 -39.46
N VAL A 654 5.67 0.53 -39.04
CA VAL A 654 6.46 0.29 -37.83
C VAL A 654 7.95 0.51 -38.10
N GLN A 655 8.64 1.12 -37.14
CA GLN A 655 10.11 1.17 -37.11
C GLN A 655 10.68 0.04 -36.25
N TYR A 656 11.93 -0.33 -36.52
CA TYR A 656 12.60 -1.44 -35.86
C TYR A 656 13.92 -0.99 -35.24
N ASP A 657 14.09 -1.30 -33.96
CA ASP A 657 15.34 -1.21 -33.21
C ASP A 657 15.52 -2.52 -32.43
N ILE A 658 15.62 -3.63 -33.17
CA ILE A 658 15.67 -4.97 -32.58
C ILE A 658 16.97 -5.15 -31.79
N ARG A 659 16.89 -4.90 -30.47
CA ARG A 659 18.07 -4.71 -29.61
C ARG A 659 18.96 -5.93 -29.52
N TYR A 660 18.37 -7.12 -29.60
CA TYR A 660 19.07 -8.38 -29.51
C TYR A 660 19.71 -8.84 -30.84
N ALA A 661 19.49 -8.14 -31.94
CA ALA A 661 20.29 -8.30 -33.17
C ALA A 661 21.60 -7.47 -33.14
N GLY A 662 21.69 -6.50 -32.22
CA GLY A 662 22.86 -5.67 -31.97
C GLY A 662 23.54 -5.97 -30.63
N THR A 663 24.42 -5.07 -30.20
CA THR A 663 25.05 -5.09 -28.85
C THR A 663 24.45 -4.02 -27.94
N ASN A 664 23.38 -3.35 -28.37
CA ASN A 664 22.75 -2.25 -27.65
C ASN A 664 21.63 -2.79 -26.73
N ASN A 665 22.00 -3.70 -25.83
CA ASN A 665 21.10 -4.40 -24.90
C ASN A 665 21.81 -4.67 -23.58
N PHE A 666 21.06 -5.15 -22.58
CA PHE A 666 21.57 -5.36 -21.22
C PHE A 666 22.73 -6.37 -21.08
N MET A 667 22.96 -7.22 -22.08
CA MET A 667 24.09 -8.18 -22.09
C MET A 667 25.21 -7.80 -23.06
N GLN A 668 25.10 -6.64 -23.72
CA GLN A 668 26.06 -6.12 -24.70
C GLN A 668 26.48 -7.13 -25.79
N SER A 669 25.57 -8.04 -26.16
CA SER A 669 25.87 -9.20 -27.01
C SER A 669 24.78 -9.42 -28.06
N ARG A 670 25.12 -10.09 -29.17
CA ARG A 670 24.15 -10.44 -30.23
C ARG A 670 23.53 -11.81 -29.99
N PHE A 671 22.21 -11.89 -30.08
CA PHE A 671 21.41 -13.12 -29.91
C PHE A 671 20.64 -13.48 -31.17
N TYR A 672 20.25 -12.50 -31.98
CA TYR A 672 19.60 -12.71 -33.28
C TYR A 672 20.60 -12.43 -34.41
N SER A 673 20.41 -13.12 -35.53
CA SER A 673 21.21 -12.94 -36.75
C SER A 673 20.77 -11.73 -37.58
N GLU A 674 19.48 -11.40 -37.54
CA GLU A 674 18.87 -10.31 -38.31
C GLU A 674 17.90 -9.49 -37.43
N PRO A 675 17.76 -8.17 -37.68
CA PRO A 675 16.86 -7.31 -36.93
C PRO A 675 15.40 -7.42 -37.45
N ARG A 676 14.77 -8.58 -37.22
CA ARG A 676 13.38 -8.87 -37.60
C ARG A 676 12.48 -9.08 -36.39
N ALA A 677 11.19 -8.91 -36.58
CA ALA A 677 10.16 -9.19 -35.58
C ALA A 677 9.11 -10.14 -36.15
N PHE A 678 8.80 -11.20 -35.40
CA PHE A 678 7.74 -12.17 -35.73
C PHE A 678 6.72 -12.22 -34.60
N LEU A 679 5.45 -12.37 -34.94
CA LEU A 679 4.33 -12.53 -33.99
C LEU A 679 3.34 -13.56 -34.53
N GLN A 680 2.54 -14.15 -33.65
CA GLN A 680 1.34 -14.88 -34.07
C GLN A 680 0.43 -13.95 -34.87
N GLU A 681 -0.17 -14.43 -35.96
CA GLU A 681 -0.98 -13.59 -36.86
C GLU A 681 -2.05 -12.73 -36.12
N PRO A 682 -2.83 -13.26 -35.16
CA PRO A 682 -3.78 -12.44 -34.41
C PRO A 682 -3.14 -11.29 -33.62
N ALA A 683 -1.96 -11.52 -33.04
CA ALA A 683 -1.20 -10.50 -32.30
C ALA A 683 -0.60 -9.45 -33.25
N ALA A 684 -0.09 -9.86 -34.43
CA ALA A 684 0.38 -8.92 -35.46
C ALA A 684 -0.75 -8.01 -35.97
N ARG A 685 -1.94 -8.58 -36.21
CA ARG A 685 -3.14 -7.81 -36.61
C ARG A 685 -3.64 -6.88 -35.51
N ALA A 686 -3.52 -7.28 -34.25
CA ALA A 686 -3.82 -6.40 -33.11
C ALA A 686 -2.84 -5.22 -33.04
N THR A 687 -1.55 -5.49 -33.25
CA THR A 687 -0.51 -4.45 -33.34
C THR A 687 -0.79 -3.47 -34.49
N ALA A 688 -1.30 -3.95 -35.63
CA ALA A 688 -1.71 -3.09 -36.75
C ALA A 688 -2.77 -2.07 -36.35
N ARG A 689 -3.83 -2.54 -35.65
CA ARG A 689 -4.91 -1.66 -35.17
C ARG A 689 -4.43 -0.67 -34.12
N ALA A 690 -3.51 -1.10 -33.24
CA ALA A 690 -2.87 -0.22 -32.28
C ALA A 690 -2.04 0.88 -32.98
N ALA A 691 -1.26 0.52 -34.01
CA ALA A 691 -0.50 1.48 -34.82
C ALA A 691 -1.41 2.50 -35.51
N ASP A 692 -2.53 2.06 -36.10
CA ASP A 692 -3.50 2.94 -36.75
C ASP A 692 -4.11 3.95 -35.75
N ARG A 693 -4.42 3.51 -34.52
CA ARG A 693 -4.91 4.40 -33.46
C ARG A 693 -3.86 5.41 -33.03
N LEU A 694 -2.62 4.97 -32.81
CA LEU A 694 -1.50 5.85 -32.42
C LEU A 694 -1.17 6.88 -33.50
N ALA A 695 -1.32 6.53 -34.77
CA ALA A 695 -1.13 7.46 -35.88
C ALA A 695 -2.11 8.65 -35.82
N GLY A 696 -3.32 8.43 -35.30
CA GLY A 696 -4.29 9.50 -35.01
C GLY A 696 -3.80 10.51 -33.94
N HIS A 697 -2.84 10.11 -33.11
CA HIS A 697 -2.17 10.96 -32.12
C HIS A 697 -0.82 11.51 -32.61
N GLY A 698 -0.43 11.25 -33.87
CA GLY A 698 0.87 11.68 -34.40
C GLY A 698 2.04 10.77 -34.05
N PHE A 699 1.78 9.56 -33.53
CA PHE A 699 2.81 8.62 -33.10
C PHE A 699 2.82 7.33 -33.93
N GLY A 700 4.02 6.80 -34.17
CA GLY A 700 4.23 5.47 -34.70
C GLY A 700 4.82 4.54 -33.64
N ILE A 701 4.90 3.25 -33.96
CA ILE A 701 5.45 2.21 -33.08
C ILE A 701 6.90 1.91 -33.47
N LEU A 702 7.79 1.89 -32.48
CA LEU A 702 9.16 1.40 -32.57
C LEU A 702 9.25 0.06 -31.83
N VAL A 703 9.63 -1.01 -32.51
CA VAL A 703 9.71 -2.37 -31.93
C VAL A 703 11.15 -2.70 -31.51
N PHE A 704 11.29 -3.14 -30.27
CA PHE A 704 12.56 -3.58 -29.67
C PHE A 704 12.74 -5.10 -29.66
N ASP A 705 11.65 -5.84 -29.43
CA ASP A 705 11.64 -7.30 -29.48
C ASP A 705 10.23 -7.85 -29.74
N ALA A 706 10.14 -9.09 -30.23
CA ALA A 706 8.87 -9.79 -30.45
C ALA A 706 9.06 -11.29 -30.16
N TYR A 707 8.86 -12.18 -31.12
CA TYR A 707 9.24 -13.58 -30.95
C TYR A 707 10.73 -13.73 -30.60
N ARG A 708 11.01 -14.37 -29.45
CA ARG A 708 12.35 -14.68 -28.94
C ARG A 708 12.50 -16.19 -28.83
N PRO A 709 13.48 -16.84 -29.50
CA PRO A 709 13.70 -18.27 -29.34
C PRO A 709 13.97 -18.65 -27.87
N TRP A 710 13.44 -19.78 -27.41
CA TRP A 710 13.56 -20.21 -26.01
C TRP A 710 15.00 -20.25 -25.49
N PHE A 711 15.98 -20.65 -26.30
CA PHE A 711 17.38 -20.70 -25.88
C PHE A 711 17.91 -19.31 -25.47
N VAL A 712 17.43 -18.23 -26.09
CA VAL A 712 17.79 -16.85 -25.73
C VAL A 712 17.22 -16.49 -24.36
N THR A 713 15.95 -16.86 -24.09
CA THR A 713 15.35 -16.72 -22.75
C THR A 713 16.17 -17.46 -21.68
N LYS A 714 16.63 -18.68 -21.99
CA LYS A 714 17.52 -19.43 -21.10
C LYS A 714 18.84 -18.68 -20.83
N MET A 715 19.47 -18.14 -21.87
CA MET A 715 20.69 -17.34 -21.71
C MET A 715 20.45 -16.11 -20.82
N PHE A 716 19.33 -15.41 -21.01
CA PHE A 716 18.99 -14.21 -20.21
C PHE A 716 18.84 -14.58 -18.74
N TYR A 717 18.11 -15.65 -18.44
CA TYR A 717 17.89 -16.11 -17.07
C TYR A 717 19.18 -16.59 -16.38
N ASP A 718 20.00 -17.36 -17.09
CA ASP A 718 21.26 -17.91 -16.54
C ASP A 718 22.34 -16.82 -16.35
N ALA A 719 22.31 -15.78 -17.19
CA ALA A 719 23.21 -14.63 -17.07
C ALA A 719 22.83 -13.68 -15.94
N THR A 720 21.53 -13.53 -15.65
CA THR A 720 21.01 -12.48 -14.75
C THR A 720 21.24 -12.84 -13.28
N PRO A 721 21.74 -11.89 -12.44
CA PRO A 721 21.82 -12.04 -10.98
C PRO A 721 20.48 -12.41 -10.36
N ASP A 722 20.50 -13.16 -9.25
CA ASP A 722 19.28 -13.75 -8.66
C ASP A 722 18.26 -12.68 -8.26
N GLU A 723 18.74 -11.57 -7.71
CA GLU A 723 17.98 -10.39 -7.28
C GLU A 723 17.27 -9.66 -8.45
N GLN A 724 17.76 -9.80 -9.67
CA GLN A 724 17.22 -9.13 -10.87
C GLN A 724 16.40 -10.06 -11.75
N ARG A 725 16.29 -11.35 -11.41
CA ARG A 725 15.60 -12.35 -12.24
C ARG A 725 14.12 -12.10 -12.45
N HIS A 726 13.49 -11.21 -11.68
CA HIS A 726 12.11 -10.82 -11.91
C HIS A 726 11.92 -10.04 -13.24
N PHE A 727 12.97 -9.44 -13.80
CA PHE A 727 12.96 -8.80 -15.13
C PHE A 727 13.19 -9.80 -16.29
N VAL A 728 13.44 -11.09 -16.02
CA VAL A 728 13.68 -12.07 -17.09
C VAL A 728 12.87 -13.34 -16.85
N ALA A 729 12.18 -13.80 -17.89
CA ALA A 729 11.33 -14.98 -17.78
C ALA A 729 12.13 -16.25 -17.40
N ASN A 730 11.59 -17.03 -16.46
CA ASN A 730 12.17 -18.32 -16.10
C ASN A 730 11.98 -19.34 -17.24
N PRO A 731 13.07 -19.87 -17.83
CA PRO A 731 12.99 -20.76 -18.99
C PRO A 731 12.29 -22.08 -18.68
N ALA A 732 12.17 -22.50 -17.42
CA ALA A 732 11.45 -23.69 -17.02
C ALA A 732 9.94 -23.63 -17.34
N GLY A 733 9.35 -22.43 -17.41
CA GLY A 733 7.96 -22.21 -17.82
C GLY A 733 7.80 -21.64 -19.23
N GLY A 734 8.90 -21.41 -19.95
CA GLY A 734 8.93 -20.58 -21.15
C GLY A 734 8.60 -19.11 -20.87
N SER A 735 8.35 -18.35 -21.94
CA SER A 735 7.93 -16.94 -21.90
C SER A 735 6.90 -16.67 -23.00
N ARG A 736 6.22 -15.53 -22.94
CA ARG A 736 5.26 -15.17 -23.99
C ARG A 736 5.95 -14.79 -25.30
N HIS A 737 7.20 -14.30 -25.24
CA HIS A 737 8.02 -14.09 -26.42
C HIS A 737 8.31 -15.41 -27.17
N ASN A 738 8.69 -16.50 -26.49
CA ASN A 738 8.91 -17.79 -27.18
C ASN A 738 7.62 -18.46 -27.67
N ARG A 739 6.45 -17.88 -27.37
CA ARG A 739 5.16 -18.28 -27.96
C ARG A 739 4.75 -17.38 -29.14
N GLY A 740 5.54 -16.36 -29.47
CA GLY A 740 5.22 -15.35 -30.48
C GLY A 740 4.06 -14.44 -30.08
N ALA A 741 3.76 -14.37 -28.78
CA ALA A 741 2.59 -13.71 -28.24
C ALA A 741 2.96 -12.55 -27.29
N ALA A 742 4.19 -12.04 -27.37
CA ALA A 742 4.61 -10.82 -26.68
C ALA A 742 5.38 -9.91 -27.63
N ILE A 743 5.30 -8.61 -27.38
CA ILE A 743 6.00 -7.56 -28.11
C ILE A 743 6.52 -6.50 -27.15
N ASP A 744 7.78 -6.11 -27.35
CA ASP A 744 8.43 -5.01 -26.64
C ASP A 744 8.52 -3.81 -27.59
N LEU A 745 7.97 -2.67 -27.19
CA LEU A 745 7.88 -1.51 -28.06
C LEU A 745 7.81 -0.17 -27.31
N THR A 746 8.07 0.91 -28.03
CA THR A 746 7.81 2.28 -27.61
C THR A 746 7.18 3.10 -28.74
N LEU A 747 6.94 4.38 -28.48
CA LEU A 747 6.45 5.35 -29.45
C LEU A 747 7.61 6.09 -30.14
N TYR A 748 7.41 6.48 -31.39
CA TYR A 748 8.21 7.50 -32.06
C TYR A 748 7.29 8.58 -32.65
N ASP A 749 7.81 9.80 -32.80
CA ASP A 749 7.08 10.92 -33.40
C ASP A 749 7.03 10.77 -34.93
N LEU A 750 5.83 10.75 -35.53
CA LEU A 750 5.68 10.55 -36.97
C LEU A 750 6.24 11.71 -37.81
N ALA A 751 6.30 12.92 -37.26
CA ALA A 751 6.77 14.10 -37.99
C ALA A 751 8.30 14.15 -38.09
N THR A 752 9.00 13.68 -37.06
CA THR A 752 10.46 13.74 -36.93
C THR A 752 11.14 12.39 -37.10
N GLY A 753 10.41 11.28 -36.89
CA GLY A 753 10.95 9.93 -36.86
C GLY A 753 11.73 9.60 -35.57
N THR A 754 11.65 10.44 -34.54
CA THR A 754 12.48 10.31 -33.32
C THR A 754 11.77 9.43 -32.29
N PRO A 755 12.45 8.43 -31.69
CA PRO A 755 11.92 7.68 -30.54
C PRO A 755 11.59 8.61 -29.38
N LEU A 756 10.47 8.36 -28.71
CA LEU A 756 10.05 9.17 -27.56
C LEU A 756 10.65 8.65 -26.27
N GLU A 757 11.13 9.57 -25.44
CA GLU A 757 11.50 9.28 -24.06
C GLU A 757 10.24 9.03 -23.22
N THR A 758 10.33 8.02 -22.37
CA THR A 758 9.35 7.65 -21.34
C THR A 758 10.01 7.75 -19.96
N THR A 759 9.45 7.09 -18.95
CA THR A 759 9.96 7.18 -17.57
C THR A 759 11.32 6.51 -17.36
N GLY A 760 11.63 5.48 -18.15
CA GLY A 760 12.88 4.70 -18.10
C GLY A 760 13.32 4.25 -19.50
N GLY A 761 14.53 3.72 -19.61
CA GLY A 761 15.02 3.10 -20.85
C GLY A 761 14.43 1.72 -21.09
N TYR A 762 14.43 1.25 -22.35
CA TYR A 762 14.17 -0.16 -22.65
C TYR A 762 15.26 -1.05 -22.03
N ASP A 763 14.88 -2.23 -21.54
CA ASP A 763 15.79 -3.21 -20.91
C ASP A 763 16.45 -2.70 -19.61
N GLU A 764 15.90 -1.65 -18.98
CA GLU A 764 16.38 -1.13 -17.70
C GLU A 764 15.88 -2.00 -16.53
N PHE A 765 16.78 -2.53 -15.69
CA PHE A 765 16.39 -3.28 -14.48
C PHE A 765 16.34 -2.35 -13.27
N SER A 766 15.44 -1.37 -13.34
CA SER A 766 15.16 -0.40 -12.27
C SER A 766 13.67 -0.16 -12.16
N GLU A 767 13.26 0.56 -11.12
CA GLU A 767 11.84 0.77 -10.84
C GLU A 767 11.17 1.74 -11.83
N ARG A 768 11.98 2.48 -12.60
CA ARG A 768 11.52 3.31 -13.73
C ARG A 768 10.89 2.50 -14.86
N SER A 769 11.14 1.20 -14.87
CA SER A 769 10.59 0.23 -15.83
C SER A 769 9.15 -0.16 -15.51
N TYR A 770 8.67 0.10 -14.29
CA TYR A 770 7.35 -0.32 -13.88
C TYR A 770 6.25 0.49 -14.62
N PRO A 771 5.16 -0.16 -15.08
CA PRO A 771 4.04 0.52 -15.76
C PRO A 771 3.34 1.60 -14.93
N LEU A 772 3.47 1.54 -13.61
CA LEU A 772 2.85 2.48 -12.68
C LEU A 772 3.87 3.40 -11.98
N TYR A 773 5.12 3.43 -12.46
CA TYR A 773 6.14 4.33 -11.92
C TYR A 773 5.66 5.78 -11.86
N VAL A 774 5.82 6.42 -10.71
CA VAL A 774 5.26 7.76 -10.42
C VAL A 774 6.17 8.91 -10.84
N GLY A 775 7.46 8.65 -11.00
CA GLY A 775 8.48 9.68 -11.24
C GLY A 775 8.45 10.28 -12.65
N GLY A 776 9.48 11.09 -12.95
CA GLY A 776 9.66 11.72 -14.27
C GLY A 776 8.76 12.92 -14.54
N THR A 777 8.58 13.25 -15.81
CA THR A 777 7.71 14.35 -16.27
C THR A 777 6.30 13.88 -16.58
N ALA A 778 5.34 14.81 -16.56
CA ALA A 778 3.95 14.56 -16.95
C ALA A 778 3.86 13.96 -18.35
N ARG A 779 4.69 14.49 -19.27
CA ARG A 779 4.74 14.06 -20.67
C ARG A 779 5.28 12.64 -20.81
N GLN A 780 6.33 12.26 -20.07
CA GLN A 780 6.85 10.89 -20.08
C GLN A 780 5.81 9.88 -19.58
N ARG A 781 5.14 10.18 -18.45
CA ARG A 781 4.05 9.34 -17.93
C ARG A 781 2.87 9.27 -18.89
N TRP A 782 2.47 10.40 -19.48
CA TRP A 782 1.37 10.45 -20.45
C TRP A 782 1.65 9.59 -21.69
N ARG A 783 2.87 9.61 -22.24
CA ARG A 783 3.25 8.79 -23.40
C ARG A 783 3.23 7.30 -23.09
N ARG A 784 3.76 6.91 -21.92
CA ARG A 784 3.68 5.54 -21.41
C ARG A 784 2.23 5.10 -21.26
N ASP A 785 1.41 5.93 -20.63
CA ASP A 785 0.02 5.63 -20.34
C ASP A 785 -0.84 5.59 -21.63
N LEU A 786 -0.56 6.44 -22.62
CA LEU A 786 -1.17 6.38 -23.95
C LEU A 786 -0.85 5.06 -24.64
N LEU A 787 0.44 4.71 -24.71
CA LEU A 787 0.88 3.47 -25.34
C LEU A 787 0.18 2.27 -24.73
N ARG A 788 0.22 2.19 -23.40
CA ARG A 788 -0.45 1.11 -22.65
C ARG A 788 -1.94 1.04 -22.97
N SER A 789 -2.65 2.18 -22.88
CA SER A 789 -4.10 2.23 -23.08
C SER A 789 -4.50 1.75 -24.48
N VAL A 790 -3.72 2.13 -25.51
CA VAL A 790 -3.98 1.71 -26.89
C VAL A 790 -3.70 0.22 -27.08
N MET A 791 -2.60 -0.29 -26.53
CA MET A 791 -2.26 -1.71 -26.63
C MET A 791 -3.29 -2.59 -25.90
N GLU A 792 -3.70 -2.21 -24.68
CA GLU A 792 -4.70 -2.96 -23.90
C GLU A 792 -6.07 -2.97 -24.59
N ALA A 793 -6.46 -1.87 -25.25
CA ALA A 793 -7.69 -1.81 -26.04
C ALA A 793 -7.70 -2.77 -27.25
N GLU A 794 -6.55 -3.30 -27.65
CA GLU A 794 -6.39 -4.23 -28.78
C GLU A 794 -6.12 -5.68 -28.36
N GLY A 795 -6.31 -6.00 -27.07
CA GLY A 795 -6.22 -7.36 -26.54
C GLY A 795 -4.83 -7.75 -26.03
N PHE A 796 -3.97 -6.75 -25.78
CA PHE A 796 -2.73 -6.94 -25.05
C PHE A 796 -2.91 -6.67 -23.55
N ARG A 797 -1.92 -7.07 -22.75
CA ARG A 797 -1.77 -6.68 -21.35
C ARG A 797 -0.33 -6.30 -21.11
N VAL A 798 -0.09 -5.16 -20.45
CA VAL A 798 1.27 -4.77 -20.08
C VAL A 798 1.82 -5.72 -19.01
N TYR A 799 3.10 -6.06 -19.09
CA TYR A 799 3.76 -6.83 -18.04
C TYR A 799 3.98 -5.97 -16.79
N GLU A 800 3.76 -6.55 -15.61
CA GLU A 800 3.69 -5.80 -14.35
C GLU A 800 5.00 -5.09 -13.95
N TYR A 801 6.14 -5.52 -14.52
CA TYR A 801 7.47 -4.94 -14.25
C TYR A 801 8.03 -4.10 -15.40
N GLU A 802 7.40 -4.13 -16.59
CA GLU A 802 7.97 -3.56 -17.81
C GLU A 802 6.91 -2.80 -18.62
N TRP A 803 6.99 -1.47 -18.62
CA TRP A 803 6.03 -0.60 -19.31
C TRP A 803 6.01 -0.75 -20.83
N TRP A 804 7.08 -1.32 -21.42
CA TRP A 804 7.24 -1.55 -22.85
C TRP A 804 6.75 -2.91 -23.33
N HIS A 805 6.53 -3.87 -22.42
CA HIS A 805 6.27 -5.27 -22.73
C HIS A 805 4.78 -5.57 -22.72
N PHE A 806 4.27 -6.15 -23.80
CA PHE A 806 2.85 -6.42 -23.98
C PHE A 806 2.56 -7.87 -24.36
N ASP A 807 1.85 -8.57 -23.48
CA ASP A 807 1.36 -9.95 -23.65
C ASP A 807 0.02 -9.98 -24.38
N TYR A 808 -0.08 -10.72 -25.49
CA TYR A 808 -1.34 -10.94 -26.17
C TYR A 808 -2.23 -11.95 -25.41
N GLN A 809 -3.51 -11.65 -25.26
CA GLN A 809 -4.46 -12.40 -24.41
C GLN A 809 -4.49 -13.93 -24.63
N ASP A 810 -4.23 -14.39 -25.85
CA ASP A 810 -4.29 -15.82 -26.23
C ASP A 810 -2.96 -16.57 -26.00
N TRP A 811 -1.95 -15.95 -25.38
CA TRP A 811 -0.59 -16.51 -25.31
C TRP A 811 -0.53 -17.95 -24.78
N ARG A 812 -1.39 -18.32 -23.82
CA ARG A 812 -1.45 -19.67 -23.22
C ARG A 812 -1.84 -20.78 -24.20
N GLN A 813 -2.39 -20.41 -25.35
CA GLN A 813 -2.89 -21.35 -26.36
C GLN A 813 -1.83 -21.73 -27.39
N TYR A 814 -0.64 -21.12 -27.37
CA TYR A 814 0.45 -21.38 -28.32
C TYR A 814 1.61 -22.09 -27.62
N PRO A 815 2.33 -23.02 -28.28
CA PRO A 815 3.44 -23.74 -27.69
C PRO A 815 4.68 -22.86 -27.45
N ILE A 816 5.51 -23.27 -26.50
CA ILE A 816 6.89 -22.79 -26.35
C ILE A 816 7.69 -23.24 -27.57
N MET A 817 8.17 -22.27 -28.36
CA MET A 817 8.96 -22.53 -29.56
C MET A 817 10.45 -22.21 -29.34
N ASN A 818 11.29 -22.84 -30.15
CA ASN A 818 12.74 -22.62 -30.16
C ASN A 818 13.30 -22.48 -31.58
N HIS A 819 12.45 -22.11 -32.55
CA HIS A 819 12.85 -21.85 -33.92
C HIS A 819 13.74 -20.61 -34.01
N THR A 820 14.83 -20.70 -34.74
CA THR A 820 15.64 -19.56 -35.19
C THR A 820 14.90 -18.74 -36.25
N PHE A 821 15.33 -17.50 -36.49
CA PHE A 821 14.69 -16.65 -37.50
C PHE A 821 14.87 -17.23 -38.92
N GLU A 822 16.02 -17.86 -39.17
CA GLU A 822 16.31 -18.56 -40.43
C GLU A 822 15.36 -19.73 -40.68
N GLU A 823 15.06 -20.52 -39.64
CA GLU A 823 14.12 -21.65 -39.74
C GLU A 823 12.70 -21.19 -40.05
N ILE A 824 12.26 -20.09 -39.42
CA ILE A 824 10.94 -19.48 -39.70
C ILE A 824 10.87 -19.05 -41.17
N LEU A 825 11.90 -18.37 -41.67
CA LEU A 825 11.94 -17.90 -43.06
C LEU A 825 12.08 -19.05 -44.07
N ALA A 826 12.77 -20.13 -43.71
CA ALA A 826 12.91 -21.31 -44.56
C ALA A 826 11.60 -22.11 -44.68
N GLY A 827 10.80 -22.16 -43.61
CA GLY A 827 9.51 -22.85 -43.59
C GLY A 827 8.40 -22.18 -44.40
N ARG A 828 8.58 -20.94 -44.87
CA ARG A 828 7.60 -20.17 -45.66
C ARG A 828 7.78 -20.25 -47.18
N ARG A 829 8.81 -20.95 -47.69
CA ARG A 829 9.12 -21.02 -49.13
C ARG A 829 8.41 -22.15 -49.87
#